data_AF-A0AA90K8S5-F1
#
_entry.id   AF-A0AA90K8S5-F1
#
_cell.length_a   1.000
_cell.length_b   1.000
_cell.length_c   1.000
_cell.angle_alpha   90.00
_cell.angle_beta   90.00
_cell.angle_gamma   90.00
#
_symmetry.space_group_name_H-M   'P 1'
#
loop_
_entity.id
_entity.type
_entity.pdbx_description
1 polymer ?
#
loop_
_entity_poly.entity_id
_entity_poly.type
_entity_poly.pdbx_seq_one_letter_code
_entity_poly.pdbx_strand_id
1 'polypeptide(L)'
;MTQPFELPDFYVPYPARLNSHLEEARAHTREWARGMGMLEGSGVWEEADLEAHDYALLCAYTHPDCSGPDLSLITDWYVWVFFFDDHFLEMFKYTLDRVGGKAYLDRLPMFMPMDPAAEIPEPVNPVEAGLADLWRRTIPAMSADWRARFAESTRNLLNESLWELSNIDAKRISNPLEYIEMRRKVGGAPWSAGLIEYAAGAEVPARVAASRPMRVLRDAFSDAVHLRNDLFSYEREIQQEGELSNGVLVLETFLECGTQEAAEAVNDLLTARVQQFETTALTEVPPLCVEFGLTPAEVGDVAAYVKGMQDWQSGGHEWHMRSSRYMNKGAVADAGTASPFSQLPTGMGTSAASWKFTTGRAERARARSFTFVPFRRVGPSRLPDFDMPFPCTHSPHLDAARENLRVWCQEMGILQPQPGVPQSHVWDEHKLDAHDVTLCAAGIHPDATLEQLDLSSAWLAWGTYGDDYYPAVFGRTRDLAGAKAITERFSLLMPVDVTDPTPPVPVNALERGLADLWQRTAGPMALDARAKFKVSIEKMCASWLWELNNMALNRIPEPVDYIEMRRATFGSDLTMSLCRLAHGKTVPQEVYDSGPMRSLENAAADYACMTNDVFSYQKEIEFEGEFHNIILVTQNFFDCDYPTALRITDDLMKSRMREFIHISEHELPILYDDFDLDAEARATLDGYVTELQNWLAGILVWHRDCDRYREDELRVVAGSDGRQVLPVRADPTGEAVGTPAFLTGPTGLGTANLRLVPTAEGPRPSLGTPPASPVPAAPAAPAAPAAPAAAEAPRPAAAASLGVPGPSGLPGAAGTAGALTAERPAVPTAARSGPAAVLTGPTGLGTAAARLHLAGRRG
;
A
#
# COMPACT_ATOMS: atom_id res chain seq x y z
N MET A 1 33.67 -17.20 -7.86
CA MET A 1 32.76 -16.54 -8.81
C MET A 1 32.74 -15.05 -8.46
N THR A 2 32.63 -14.17 -9.45
CA THR A 2 32.49 -12.72 -9.25
C THR A 2 31.05 -12.41 -8.89
N GLN A 3 30.84 -11.60 -7.84
CA GLN A 3 29.52 -11.12 -7.42
C GLN A 3 28.76 -10.47 -8.60
N PRO A 4 27.43 -10.66 -8.72
CA PRO A 4 26.63 -10.09 -9.80
C PRO A 4 26.67 -8.56 -9.90
N PHE A 5 26.78 -7.87 -8.76
CA PHE A 5 26.90 -6.42 -8.66
C PHE A 5 27.63 -6.04 -7.37
N GLU A 6 28.08 -4.79 -7.28
CA GLU A 6 28.57 -4.18 -6.05
C GLU A 6 27.39 -3.62 -5.23
N LEU A 7 27.33 -3.96 -3.94
CA LEU A 7 26.30 -3.44 -3.05
C LEU A 7 26.30 -1.89 -3.07
N PRO A 8 25.14 -1.25 -3.23
CA PRO A 8 25.05 0.20 -3.29
C PRO A 8 25.25 0.84 -1.91
N ASP A 9 25.52 2.16 -1.89
CA ASP A 9 25.54 2.94 -0.65
C ASP A 9 24.11 3.06 -0.08
N PHE A 10 23.86 2.39 1.05
CA PHE A 10 22.55 2.36 1.70
C PHE A 10 22.25 3.64 2.50
N TYR A 11 21.00 4.09 2.46
CA TYR A 11 20.46 5.07 3.42
C TYR A 11 20.06 4.38 4.72
N VAL A 12 20.81 4.65 5.80
CA VAL A 12 20.65 4.04 7.13
C VAL A 12 20.56 5.15 8.19
N PRO A 13 19.39 5.79 8.34
CA PRO A 13 19.25 7.02 9.13
C PRO A 13 19.47 6.82 10.63
N TYR A 14 19.35 5.59 11.14
CA TYR A 14 19.49 5.26 12.55
C TYR A 14 20.63 4.26 12.77
N PRO A 15 21.49 4.44 13.78
CA PRO A 15 22.47 3.42 14.16
C PRO A 15 21.79 2.21 14.79
N ALA A 16 22.21 1.01 14.41
CA ALA A 16 21.76 -0.21 15.07
C ALA A 16 22.29 -0.31 16.50
N ARG A 17 21.53 -0.99 17.36
CA ARG A 17 21.87 -1.32 18.74
C ARG A 17 21.79 -2.83 18.89
N LEU A 18 22.57 -3.40 19.81
CA LEU A 18 22.60 -4.84 20.04
C LEU A 18 22.11 -5.16 21.45
N ASN A 19 21.15 -6.07 21.55
CA ASN A 19 20.66 -6.58 22.83
C ASN A 19 21.78 -7.32 23.59
N SER A 20 21.91 -7.06 24.89
CA SER A 20 22.93 -7.70 25.75
C SER A 20 22.69 -9.19 25.99
N HIS A 21 21.51 -9.72 25.66
CA HIS A 21 21.10 -11.12 25.88
C HIS A 21 21.36 -12.04 24.67
N LEU A 22 22.18 -11.62 23.71
CA LEU A 22 22.48 -12.39 22.49
C LEU A 22 22.88 -13.86 22.75
N GLU A 23 23.84 -14.09 23.64
CA GLU A 23 24.33 -15.45 23.90
C GLU A 23 23.29 -16.35 24.58
N GLU A 24 22.41 -15.76 25.39
CA GLU A 24 21.27 -16.46 25.99
C GLU A 24 20.31 -16.93 24.90
N ALA A 25 19.96 -16.05 23.96
CA ALA A 25 19.10 -16.37 22.83
C ALA A 25 19.70 -17.43 21.90
N ARG A 26 21.01 -17.39 21.63
CA ARG A 26 21.73 -18.42 20.83
C ARG A 26 21.66 -19.80 21.47
N ALA A 27 21.91 -19.87 22.78
CA ALA A 27 21.88 -21.14 23.50
C ALA A 27 20.45 -21.72 23.53
N HIS A 28 19.48 -20.89 23.90
CA HIS A 28 18.07 -21.28 23.98
C HIS A 28 17.54 -21.76 22.64
N THR A 29 17.70 -20.98 21.58
CA THR A 29 17.05 -21.27 20.29
C THR A 29 17.60 -22.52 19.61
N ARG A 30 18.87 -22.84 19.84
CA ARG A 30 19.50 -24.09 19.38
C ARG A 30 18.86 -25.32 20.02
N GLU A 31 18.66 -25.28 21.34
CA GLU A 31 17.99 -26.35 22.07
C GLU A 31 16.53 -26.48 21.63
N TRP A 32 15.85 -25.35 21.46
CA TRP A 32 14.47 -25.30 21.00
C TRP A 32 14.30 -25.88 19.58
N ALA A 33 15.10 -25.44 18.61
CA ALA A 33 15.05 -25.91 17.22
C ALA A 33 15.27 -27.42 17.12
N ARG A 34 16.21 -27.96 17.90
CA ARG A 34 16.40 -29.41 18.02
C ARG A 34 15.18 -30.10 18.60
N GLY A 35 14.61 -29.55 19.67
CA GLY A 35 13.42 -30.07 20.32
C GLY A 35 12.19 -30.11 19.40
N MET A 36 12.08 -29.17 18.46
CA MET A 36 11.01 -29.13 17.45
C MET A 36 11.29 -30.02 16.23
N GLY A 37 12.48 -30.62 16.12
CA GLY A 37 12.85 -31.47 14.99
C GLY A 37 13.25 -30.71 13.72
N MET A 38 13.73 -29.47 13.86
CA MET A 38 14.14 -28.61 12.73
C MET A 38 15.60 -28.81 12.30
N LEU A 39 16.39 -29.58 13.06
CA LEU A 39 17.81 -29.82 12.79
C LEU A 39 18.01 -31.23 12.23
N GLU A 40 18.88 -32.01 12.87
CA GLU A 40 19.29 -33.34 12.42
C GLU A 40 18.07 -34.24 12.09
N GLY A 41 17.98 -34.68 10.83
CA GLY A 41 16.88 -35.53 10.35
C GLY A 41 15.65 -34.81 9.79
N SER A 42 15.63 -33.47 9.80
CA SER A 42 14.62 -32.66 9.12
C SER A 42 14.68 -32.78 7.59
N GLY A 43 15.88 -33.03 7.05
CA GLY A 43 16.16 -32.97 5.62
C GLY A 43 16.35 -31.54 5.09
N VAL A 44 16.35 -30.53 5.98
CA VAL A 44 16.45 -29.11 5.62
C VAL A 44 17.71 -28.49 6.23
N TRP A 45 17.86 -28.52 7.56
CA TRP A 45 19.00 -27.93 8.26
C TRP A 45 19.71 -28.92 9.18
N GLU A 46 21.00 -28.70 9.37
CA GLU A 46 21.80 -29.24 10.46
C GLU A 46 22.14 -28.12 11.48
N GLU A 47 22.65 -28.45 12.67
CA GLU A 47 23.03 -27.43 13.67
C GLU A 47 24.00 -26.38 13.11
N ALA A 48 24.93 -26.80 12.25
CA ALA A 48 25.90 -25.89 11.63
C ALA A 48 25.26 -24.83 10.72
N ASP A 49 24.14 -25.16 10.07
CA ASP A 49 23.40 -24.21 9.23
C ASP A 49 22.74 -23.14 10.11
N LEU A 50 22.06 -23.57 11.18
CA LEU A 50 21.46 -22.66 12.16
C LEU A 50 22.50 -21.71 12.78
N GLU A 51 23.66 -22.23 13.18
CA GLU A 51 24.75 -21.42 13.73
C GLU A 51 25.32 -20.44 12.70
N ALA A 52 25.43 -20.84 11.43
CA ALA A 52 25.94 -19.99 10.37
C ALA A 52 24.95 -18.86 10.01
N HIS A 53 23.65 -19.13 10.03
CA HIS A 53 22.61 -18.13 9.78
C HIS A 53 22.53 -17.08 10.90
N ASP A 54 22.71 -17.51 12.15
CA ASP A 54 22.74 -16.70 13.37
C ASP A 54 21.49 -15.81 13.55
N TYR A 55 20.31 -16.43 13.60
CA TYR A 55 19.04 -15.72 13.79
C TYR A 55 18.92 -15.03 15.17
N ALA A 56 19.66 -15.50 16.17
CA ALA A 56 19.75 -14.82 17.46
C ALA A 56 20.43 -13.45 17.31
N LEU A 57 21.46 -13.33 16.46
CA LEU A 57 22.09 -12.04 16.15
C LEU A 57 21.12 -11.10 15.42
N LEU A 58 20.32 -11.62 14.48
CA LEU A 58 19.24 -10.85 13.85
C LEU A 58 18.28 -10.30 14.91
N CYS A 59 17.78 -11.17 15.80
CA CYS A 59 16.81 -10.79 16.81
C CYS A 59 17.39 -9.81 17.84
N ALA A 60 18.65 -10.00 18.25
CA ALA A 60 19.31 -9.12 19.20
C ALA A 60 19.53 -7.72 18.62
N TYR A 61 19.79 -7.60 17.31
CA TYR A 61 19.89 -6.31 16.64
C TYR A 61 18.53 -5.64 16.43
N THR A 62 17.51 -6.41 16.09
CA THR A 62 16.18 -5.90 15.76
C THR A 62 15.31 -5.59 16.98
N HIS A 63 15.57 -6.22 18.12
CA HIS A 63 14.85 -6.03 19.38
C HIS A 63 15.81 -5.69 20.53
N PRO A 64 16.51 -4.55 20.47
CA PRO A 64 17.64 -4.25 21.36
C PRO A 64 17.26 -3.99 22.82
N ASP A 65 15.98 -3.75 23.12
CA ASP A 65 15.50 -3.36 24.45
C ASP A 65 14.69 -4.43 25.19
N CYS A 66 14.33 -5.53 24.53
CA CYS A 66 13.52 -6.58 25.16
C CYS A 66 14.33 -7.42 26.15
N SER A 67 13.62 -8.10 27.05
CA SER A 67 14.22 -8.97 28.06
C SER A 67 14.85 -10.23 27.43
N GLY A 68 15.76 -10.92 28.15
CA GLY A 68 16.32 -12.20 27.68
C GLY A 68 15.27 -13.26 27.32
N PRO A 69 14.24 -13.50 28.15
CA PRO A 69 13.14 -14.40 27.81
C PRO A 69 12.35 -14.00 26.56
N ASP A 70 12.04 -12.71 26.41
CA ASP A 70 11.32 -12.22 25.23
C ASP A 70 12.17 -12.32 23.97
N LEU A 71 13.46 -11.98 24.06
CA LEU A 71 14.41 -12.12 22.96
C LEU A 71 14.53 -13.58 22.51
N SER A 72 14.57 -14.51 23.46
CA SER A 72 14.62 -15.96 23.18
C SER A 72 13.37 -16.44 22.46
N LEU A 73 12.17 -16.04 22.92
CA LEU A 73 10.91 -16.36 22.25
C LEU A 73 10.82 -15.75 20.85
N ILE A 74 11.21 -14.49 20.69
CA ILE A 74 11.26 -13.84 19.38
C ILE A 74 12.25 -14.57 18.47
N THR A 75 13.41 -14.98 18.98
CA THR A 75 14.39 -15.74 18.21
C THR A 75 13.82 -17.06 17.72
N ASP A 76 13.08 -17.80 18.56
CA ASP A 76 12.40 -19.03 18.15
C ASP A 76 11.36 -18.78 17.03
N TRP A 77 10.63 -17.66 17.10
CA TRP A 77 9.71 -17.24 16.02
C TRP A 77 10.45 -17.01 14.69
N TYR A 78 11.61 -16.36 14.70
CA TYR A 78 12.40 -16.16 13.48
C TYR A 78 13.03 -17.46 12.99
N VAL A 79 13.51 -18.34 13.88
CA VAL A 79 13.97 -19.68 13.49
C VAL A 79 12.85 -20.45 12.80
N TRP A 80 11.63 -20.42 13.36
CA TRP A 80 10.47 -21.06 12.77
C TRP A 80 10.11 -20.51 11.39
N VAL A 81 10.10 -19.18 11.20
CA VAL A 81 9.69 -18.60 9.91
C VAL A 81 10.69 -18.89 8.80
N PHE A 82 11.99 -18.82 9.09
CA PHE A 82 13.02 -19.20 8.13
C PHE A 82 13.05 -20.71 7.87
N PHE A 83 12.77 -21.54 8.88
CA PHE A 83 12.68 -22.99 8.68
C PHE A 83 11.48 -23.33 7.81
N PHE A 84 10.34 -22.68 8.02
CA PHE A 84 9.16 -22.83 7.18
C PHE A 84 9.48 -22.53 5.70
N ASP A 85 10.18 -21.43 5.42
CA ASP A 85 10.55 -21.02 4.07
C ASP A 85 11.46 -22.05 3.37
N ASP A 86 12.58 -22.40 4.02
CA ASP A 86 13.53 -23.38 3.49
C ASP A 86 12.88 -24.79 3.39
N HIS A 87 12.00 -25.18 4.33
CA HIS A 87 11.25 -26.43 4.28
C HIS A 87 10.22 -26.46 3.15
N PHE A 88 9.51 -25.35 2.90
CA PHE A 88 8.56 -25.26 1.79
C PHE A 88 9.28 -25.32 0.45
N LEU A 89 10.45 -24.67 0.34
CA LEU A 89 11.33 -24.75 -0.82
C LEU A 89 11.70 -26.20 -1.15
N GLU A 90 12.24 -26.92 -0.15
CA GLU A 90 12.70 -28.30 -0.32
C GLU A 90 11.56 -29.30 -0.63
N MET A 91 10.43 -29.16 0.05
CA MET A 91 9.34 -30.14 -0.09
C MET A 91 8.46 -29.90 -1.33
N PHE A 92 8.23 -28.63 -1.70
CA PHE A 92 7.18 -28.27 -2.66
C PHE A 92 7.67 -27.44 -3.85
N LYS A 93 8.58 -26.46 -3.67
CA LYS A 93 9.03 -25.63 -4.80
C LYS A 93 9.90 -26.41 -5.79
N TYR A 94 10.85 -27.22 -5.33
CA TYR A 94 11.69 -28.01 -6.25
C TYR A 94 10.91 -29.08 -7.02
N THR A 95 9.83 -29.60 -6.43
CA THR A 95 8.98 -30.63 -7.04
C THR A 95 7.79 -30.04 -7.83
N LEU A 96 7.55 -28.73 -7.69
CA LEU A 96 6.39 -28.01 -8.18
C LEU A 96 5.05 -28.61 -7.70
N ASP A 97 5.04 -29.18 -6.48
CA ASP A 97 3.84 -29.82 -5.90
C ASP A 97 2.90 -28.79 -5.25
N ARG A 98 2.13 -28.09 -6.10
CA ARG A 98 1.13 -27.12 -5.63
C ARG A 98 0.03 -27.76 -4.77
N VAL A 99 -0.40 -28.97 -5.10
CA VAL A 99 -1.49 -29.65 -4.38
C VAL A 99 -1.02 -30.03 -2.97
N GLY A 100 0.16 -30.62 -2.85
CA GLY A 100 0.79 -30.92 -1.57
C GLY A 100 1.07 -29.66 -0.75
N GLY A 101 1.62 -28.62 -1.37
CA GLY A 101 1.88 -27.33 -0.74
C GLY A 101 0.61 -26.69 -0.19
N LYS A 102 -0.50 -26.71 -0.95
CA LYS A 102 -1.79 -26.18 -0.48
C LYS A 102 -2.33 -26.97 0.71
N ALA A 103 -2.34 -28.30 0.63
CA ALA A 103 -2.81 -29.14 1.73
C ALA A 103 -1.97 -28.97 3.01
N TYR A 104 -0.67 -28.71 2.86
CA TYR A 104 0.23 -28.39 3.95
C TYR A 104 -0.11 -27.04 4.60
N LEU A 105 -0.32 -25.98 3.82
CA LEU A 105 -0.67 -24.66 4.33
C LEU A 105 -2.08 -24.59 4.93
N ASP A 106 -3.05 -25.30 4.36
CA ASP A 106 -4.43 -25.35 4.86
C ASP A 106 -4.52 -25.91 6.30
N ARG A 107 -3.51 -26.67 6.76
CA ARG A 107 -3.43 -27.20 8.14
C ARG A 107 -2.90 -26.19 9.15
N LEU A 108 -1.99 -25.29 8.76
CA LEU A 108 -1.30 -24.39 9.68
C LEU A 108 -2.24 -23.48 10.51
N PRO A 109 -3.35 -22.94 9.96
CA PRO A 109 -4.34 -22.19 10.75
C PRO A 109 -4.92 -22.96 11.95
N MET A 110 -4.94 -24.30 11.91
CA MET A 110 -5.44 -25.12 13.02
C MET A 110 -4.57 -25.01 14.28
N PHE A 111 -3.33 -24.54 14.16
CA PHE A 111 -2.38 -24.35 15.25
C PHE A 111 -2.34 -22.91 15.77
N MET A 112 -3.24 -22.05 15.27
CA MET A 112 -3.38 -20.66 15.69
C MET A 112 -4.78 -20.38 16.28
N PRO A 113 -5.24 -21.16 17.28
CA PRO A 113 -6.57 -20.93 17.84
C PRO A 113 -6.66 -19.59 18.56
N MET A 114 -7.76 -18.86 18.31
CA MET A 114 -8.05 -17.60 19.02
C MET A 114 -8.45 -17.84 20.47
N ASP A 115 -9.08 -18.99 20.75
CA ASP A 115 -9.36 -19.48 22.11
C ASP A 115 -8.20 -20.39 22.56
N PRO A 116 -7.42 -20.01 23.58
CA PRO A 116 -6.34 -20.84 24.11
C PRO A 116 -6.79 -22.19 24.66
N ALA A 117 -8.09 -22.38 24.92
CA ALA A 117 -8.67 -23.65 25.36
C ALA A 117 -9.12 -24.55 24.20
N ALA A 118 -9.05 -24.09 22.94
CA ALA A 118 -9.40 -24.90 21.79
C ALA A 118 -8.44 -26.08 21.63
N GLU A 119 -8.99 -27.23 21.26
CA GLU A 119 -8.19 -28.42 20.95
C GLU A 119 -7.45 -28.20 19.62
N ILE A 120 -6.13 -28.31 19.65
CA ILE A 120 -5.29 -28.31 18.45
C ILE A 120 -5.05 -29.76 18.01
N PRO A 121 -4.98 -30.03 16.70
CA PRO A 121 -4.62 -31.36 16.21
C PRO A 121 -3.18 -31.73 16.61
N GLU A 122 -2.86 -33.02 16.60
CA GLU A 122 -1.48 -33.46 16.81
C GLU A 122 -0.58 -32.96 15.65
N PRO A 123 0.53 -32.26 15.94
CA PRO A 123 1.49 -31.84 14.92
C PRO A 123 2.10 -33.04 14.19
N VAL A 124 2.15 -33.00 12.86
CA VAL A 124 2.73 -34.09 12.05
C VAL A 124 4.07 -33.76 11.41
N ASN A 125 4.55 -32.52 11.55
CA ASN A 125 5.83 -32.05 11.03
C ASN A 125 6.44 -30.95 11.93
N PRO A 126 7.74 -30.61 11.76
CA PRO A 126 8.42 -29.62 12.61
C PRO A 126 7.81 -28.21 12.58
N VAL A 127 7.23 -27.80 11.45
CA VAL A 127 6.59 -26.48 11.32
C VAL A 127 5.31 -26.40 12.14
N GLU A 128 4.45 -27.42 12.06
CA GLU A 128 3.25 -27.53 12.91
C GLU A 128 3.62 -27.56 14.40
N ALA A 129 4.66 -28.31 14.76
CA ALA A 129 5.12 -28.45 16.15
C ALA A 129 5.66 -27.12 16.70
N GLY A 130 6.49 -26.43 15.92
CA GLY A 130 7.00 -25.11 16.28
C GLY A 130 5.89 -24.07 16.41
N LEU A 131 4.95 -24.03 15.46
CA LEU A 131 3.84 -23.07 15.49
C LEU A 131 2.95 -23.29 16.72
N ALA A 132 2.65 -24.54 17.07
CA ALA A 132 1.88 -24.88 18.26
C ALA A 132 2.54 -24.39 19.55
N ASP A 133 3.86 -24.59 19.69
CA ASP A 133 4.61 -24.12 20.86
C ASP A 133 4.66 -22.60 20.95
N LEU A 134 5.01 -21.95 19.84
CA LEU A 134 5.16 -20.51 19.74
C LEU A 134 3.84 -19.78 20.02
N TRP A 135 2.75 -20.25 19.41
CA TRP A 135 1.41 -19.69 19.63
C TRP A 135 1.02 -19.77 21.12
N ARG A 136 1.22 -20.93 21.74
CA ARG A 136 0.93 -21.14 23.17
C ARG A 136 1.75 -20.23 24.09
N ARG A 137 3.01 -19.93 23.74
CA ARG A 137 3.91 -19.07 24.54
C ARG A 137 3.62 -17.58 24.37
N THR A 138 3.19 -17.14 23.20
CA THR A 138 3.01 -15.71 22.88
C THR A 138 1.61 -15.20 23.20
N ILE A 139 0.59 -15.95 22.82
CA ILE A 139 -0.80 -15.46 22.77
C ILE A 139 -1.37 -15.03 24.12
N PRO A 140 -1.10 -15.70 25.26
CA PRO A 140 -1.63 -15.29 26.55
C PRO A 140 -1.21 -13.88 27.00
N ALA A 141 -0.09 -13.35 26.49
CA ALA A 141 0.44 -12.05 26.86
C ALA A 141 -0.21 -10.87 26.11
N MET A 142 -0.91 -11.14 25.00
CA MET A 142 -1.38 -10.11 24.07
C MET A 142 -2.91 -10.01 24.04
N SER A 143 -3.45 -8.86 23.64
CA SER A 143 -4.89 -8.64 23.51
C SER A 143 -5.55 -9.47 22.40
N ALA A 144 -6.88 -9.62 22.47
CA ALA A 144 -7.65 -10.29 21.42
C ALA A 144 -7.50 -9.62 20.05
N ASP A 145 -7.42 -8.29 20.01
CA ASP A 145 -7.26 -7.51 18.78
C ASP A 145 -5.88 -7.74 18.17
N TRP A 146 -4.82 -7.77 18.99
CA TRP A 146 -3.47 -8.09 18.50
C TRP A 146 -3.41 -9.52 17.96
N ARG A 147 -4.00 -10.49 18.66
CA ARG A 147 -4.02 -11.90 18.21
C ARG A 147 -4.68 -12.05 16.85
N ALA A 148 -5.77 -11.33 16.60
CA ALA A 148 -6.47 -11.37 15.32
C ALA A 148 -5.57 -10.82 14.19
N ARG A 149 -4.89 -9.69 14.42
CA ARG A 149 -3.95 -9.10 13.45
C ARG A 149 -2.75 -10.02 13.20
N PHE A 150 -2.21 -10.64 14.25
CA PHE A 150 -1.06 -11.54 14.14
C PHE A 150 -1.43 -12.85 13.44
N ALA A 151 -2.61 -13.43 13.73
CA ALA A 151 -3.11 -14.59 12.99
C ALA A 151 -3.34 -14.29 11.51
N GLU A 152 -3.82 -13.08 11.18
CA GLU A 152 -3.97 -12.62 9.80
C GLU A 152 -2.60 -12.48 9.12
N SER A 153 -1.63 -11.80 9.74
CA SER A 153 -0.30 -11.64 9.16
C SER A 153 0.44 -12.97 9.01
N THR A 154 0.27 -13.93 9.93
CA THR A 154 0.81 -15.29 9.77
C THR A 154 0.15 -16.03 8.63
N ARG A 155 -1.19 -16.01 8.49
CA ARG A 155 -1.87 -16.65 7.33
C ARG A 155 -1.39 -16.06 6.00
N ASN A 156 -1.24 -14.75 5.97
CA ASN A 156 -0.73 -14.03 4.80
C ASN A 156 0.71 -14.46 4.46
N LEU A 157 1.59 -14.52 5.46
CA LEU A 157 2.97 -15.02 5.33
C LEU A 157 3.01 -16.41 4.70
N LEU A 158 2.22 -17.32 5.25
CA LEU A 158 2.20 -18.71 4.83
C LEU A 158 1.68 -18.88 3.39
N ASN A 159 0.72 -18.04 2.98
CA ASN A 159 0.15 -18.09 1.64
C ASN A 159 1.08 -17.48 0.56
N GLU A 160 2.18 -16.81 0.92
CA GLU A 160 3.22 -16.32 -0.02
C GLU A 160 3.73 -17.45 -0.89
N SER A 161 4.05 -18.58 -0.25
CA SER A 161 4.77 -19.65 -0.90
C SER A 161 3.98 -20.31 -2.04
N LEU A 162 2.64 -20.26 -2.02
CA LEU A 162 1.81 -20.72 -3.15
C LEU A 162 1.87 -19.77 -4.34
N TRP A 163 1.94 -18.46 -4.08
CA TRP A 163 2.06 -17.46 -5.13
C TRP A 163 3.41 -17.59 -5.82
N GLU A 164 4.49 -17.64 -5.04
CA GLU A 164 5.86 -17.81 -5.56
C GLU A 164 5.97 -19.12 -6.35
N LEU A 165 5.41 -20.21 -5.83
CA LEU A 165 5.38 -21.50 -6.53
C LEU A 165 4.66 -21.41 -7.88
N SER A 166 3.53 -20.72 -7.95
CA SER A 166 2.79 -20.51 -9.20
C SER A 166 3.61 -19.71 -10.22
N ASN A 167 4.33 -18.68 -9.77
CA ASN A 167 5.20 -17.87 -10.63
C ASN A 167 6.41 -18.67 -11.15
N ILE A 168 7.02 -19.51 -10.29
CA ILE A 168 8.12 -20.39 -10.67
C ILE A 168 7.66 -21.41 -11.72
N ASP A 169 6.51 -22.06 -11.52
CA ASP A 169 5.93 -23.01 -12.47
C ASP A 169 5.65 -22.34 -13.83
N ALA A 170 5.04 -21.15 -13.80
CA ALA A 170 4.76 -20.36 -15.00
C ALA A 170 6.01 -19.68 -15.62
N LYS A 171 7.16 -19.71 -14.93
CA LYS A 171 8.38 -18.95 -15.27
C LYS A 171 8.11 -17.47 -15.52
N ARG A 172 7.24 -16.90 -14.69
CA ARG A 172 6.75 -15.53 -14.84
C ARG A 172 7.41 -14.63 -13.80
N ILE A 173 8.11 -13.62 -14.28
CA ILE A 173 8.64 -12.54 -13.44
C ILE A 173 7.53 -11.51 -13.30
N SER A 174 7.15 -11.18 -12.06
CA SER A 174 6.17 -10.14 -11.77
C SER A 174 6.66 -8.78 -12.25
N ASN A 175 5.74 -7.89 -12.61
CA ASN A 175 6.09 -6.49 -12.86
C ASN A 175 6.31 -5.73 -11.53
N PRO A 176 6.86 -4.50 -11.55
CA PRO A 176 7.22 -3.80 -10.31
C PRO A 176 6.06 -3.55 -9.34
N LEU A 177 4.84 -3.26 -9.83
CA LEU A 177 3.69 -3.01 -8.97
C LEU A 177 3.11 -4.31 -8.40
N GLU A 178 3.02 -5.35 -9.23
CA GLU A 178 2.63 -6.67 -8.77
C GLU A 178 3.61 -7.21 -7.71
N TYR A 179 4.92 -7.05 -7.94
CA TYR A 179 5.96 -7.49 -7.04
C TYR A 179 5.84 -6.85 -5.65
N ILE A 180 5.68 -5.52 -5.58
CA ILE A 180 5.58 -4.83 -4.29
C ILE A 180 4.28 -5.19 -3.57
N GLU A 181 3.17 -5.35 -4.29
CA GLU A 181 1.92 -5.81 -3.70
C GLU A 181 2.01 -7.22 -3.13
N MET A 182 2.61 -8.15 -3.88
CA MET A 182 2.85 -9.51 -3.44
C MET A 182 3.69 -9.46 -2.16
N ARG A 183 4.88 -8.87 -2.19
CA ARG A 183 5.77 -8.79 -1.02
C ARG A 183 5.12 -8.13 0.21
N ARG A 184 4.22 -7.17 0.05
CA ARG A 184 3.49 -6.58 1.19
C ARG A 184 2.38 -7.45 1.75
N LYS A 185 1.61 -8.06 0.85
CA LYS A 185 0.43 -8.85 1.22
C LYS A 185 0.84 -10.15 1.85
N VAL A 186 1.92 -10.75 1.37
CA VAL A 186 2.32 -12.11 1.75
C VAL A 186 3.73 -12.17 2.32
N GLY A 187 4.54 -11.11 2.28
CA GLY A 187 5.84 -11.10 2.94
C GLY A 187 5.79 -11.12 4.47
N GLY A 188 6.88 -11.52 5.09
CA GLY A 188 6.98 -11.66 6.55
C GLY A 188 7.06 -10.36 7.36
N ALA A 189 7.15 -9.18 6.75
CA ALA A 189 7.36 -7.94 7.50
C ALA A 189 6.15 -7.44 8.32
N PRO A 190 4.88 -7.54 7.87
CA PRO A 190 3.72 -7.31 8.74
C PRO A 190 3.65 -8.27 9.94
N TRP A 191 4.14 -9.50 9.78
CA TRP A 191 4.30 -10.46 10.87
C TRP A 191 5.39 -10.01 11.86
N SER A 192 6.55 -9.57 11.35
CA SER A 192 7.62 -8.98 12.17
C SER A 192 7.15 -7.75 12.95
N ALA A 193 6.31 -6.91 12.34
CA ALA A 193 5.71 -5.75 13.00
C ALA A 193 4.84 -6.16 14.20
N GLY A 194 4.11 -7.28 14.12
CA GLY A 194 3.37 -7.82 15.26
C GLY A 194 4.29 -8.22 16.42
N LEU A 195 5.44 -8.84 16.13
CA LEU A 195 6.44 -9.18 17.14
C LEU A 195 7.13 -7.96 17.76
N ILE A 196 7.22 -6.84 17.03
CA ILE A 196 7.70 -5.56 17.59
C ILE A 196 6.76 -5.07 18.70
N GLU A 197 5.44 -5.16 18.51
CA GLU A 197 4.46 -4.82 19.57
C GLU A 197 4.68 -5.68 20.83
N TYR A 198 4.88 -6.99 20.64
CA TYR A 198 5.19 -7.92 21.74
C TYR A 198 6.50 -7.54 22.45
N ALA A 199 7.58 -7.32 21.69
CA ALA A 199 8.91 -7.03 22.23
C ALA A 199 8.97 -5.69 22.98
N ALA A 200 8.23 -4.70 22.50
CA ALA A 200 8.14 -3.39 23.13
C ALA A 200 7.18 -3.38 24.34
N GLY A 201 6.35 -4.41 24.51
CA GLY A 201 5.25 -4.40 25.48
C GLY A 201 4.23 -3.29 25.19
N ALA A 202 4.07 -2.93 23.91
CA ALA A 202 3.37 -1.73 23.47
C ALA A 202 2.49 -2.06 22.26
N GLU A 203 1.21 -2.32 22.51
CA GLU A 203 0.23 -2.58 21.46
C GLU A 203 -0.30 -1.28 20.85
N VAL A 204 -0.39 -1.23 19.53
CA VAL A 204 -1.06 -0.14 18.82
C VAL A 204 -2.56 -0.22 19.12
N PRO A 205 -3.19 0.87 19.62
CA PRO A 205 -4.61 0.84 19.93
C PRO A 205 -5.46 0.51 18.69
N ALA A 206 -6.41 -0.42 18.83
CA ALA A 206 -7.21 -0.93 17.72
C ALA A 206 -7.90 0.17 16.88
N ARG A 207 -8.36 1.25 17.55
CA ARG A 207 -9.02 2.39 16.89
C ARG A 207 -8.14 3.20 15.94
N VAL A 208 -6.82 3.11 16.06
CA VAL A 208 -5.86 3.76 15.14
C VAL A 208 -5.07 2.76 14.28
N ALA A 209 -5.03 1.48 14.67
CA ALA A 209 -4.26 0.45 13.96
C ALA A 209 -4.63 0.31 12.47
N ALA A 210 -5.91 0.48 12.13
CA ALA A 210 -6.41 0.40 10.76
C ALA A 210 -6.38 1.74 9.99
N SER A 211 -5.97 2.83 10.64
CA SER A 211 -5.90 4.16 10.02
C SER A 211 -4.84 4.20 8.91
N ARG A 212 -5.03 5.08 7.92
CA ARG A 212 -4.08 5.23 6.81
C ARG A 212 -2.64 5.45 7.29
N PRO A 213 -2.32 6.40 8.20
CA PRO A 213 -0.93 6.64 8.59
C PRO A 213 -0.26 5.41 9.20
N MET A 214 -0.99 4.61 9.99
CA MET A 214 -0.45 3.37 10.57
C MET A 214 -0.21 2.28 9.52
N ARG A 215 -1.10 2.17 8.51
CA ARG A 215 -0.87 1.28 7.37
C ARG A 215 0.34 1.71 6.54
N VAL A 216 0.43 2.99 6.16
CA VAL A 216 1.56 3.54 5.40
C VAL A 216 2.88 3.31 6.14
N LEU A 217 2.90 3.51 7.47
CA LEU A 217 4.07 3.24 8.30
C LEU A 217 4.51 1.77 8.22
N ARG A 218 3.57 0.84 8.41
CA ARG A 218 3.83 -0.61 8.32
C ARG A 218 4.25 -1.04 6.91
N ASP A 219 3.59 -0.52 5.88
CA ASP A 219 3.83 -0.91 4.49
C ASP A 219 5.16 -0.34 3.99
N ALA A 220 5.52 0.90 4.36
CA ALA A 220 6.84 1.48 4.09
C ALA A 220 7.97 0.76 4.82
N PHE A 221 7.73 0.34 6.07
CA PHE A 221 8.63 -0.55 6.79
C PHE A 221 8.80 -1.88 6.02
N SER A 222 7.69 -2.53 5.66
CA SER A 222 7.66 -3.81 4.92
C SER A 222 8.47 -3.77 3.64
N ASP A 223 8.20 -2.79 2.77
CA ASP A 223 8.92 -2.62 1.51
C ASP A 223 10.42 -2.48 1.75
N ALA A 224 10.79 -1.67 2.73
CA ALA A 224 12.17 -1.39 3.02
C ALA A 224 12.91 -2.59 3.65
N VAL A 225 12.19 -3.53 4.27
CA VAL A 225 12.74 -4.82 4.70
C VAL A 225 13.01 -5.71 3.50
N HIS A 226 12.00 -5.92 2.64
CA HIS A 226 12.09 -6.82 1.50
C HIS A 226 13.10 -6.34 0.45
N LEU A 227 13.06 -5.07 0.04
CA LEU A 227 13.99 -4.51 -0.95
C LEU A 227 15.46 -4.56 -0.46
N ARG A 228 15.68 -4.47 0.85
CA ARG A 228 17.01 -4.67 1.42
C ARG A 228 17.41 -6.13 1.31
N ASN A 229 16.54 -7.06 1.70
CA ASN A 229 16.80 -8.48 1.58
C ASN A 229 17.17 -8.85 0.14
N ASP A 230 16.37 -8.42 -0.84
CA ASP A 230 16.58 -8.65 -2.28
C ASP A 230 17.99 -8.28 -2.74
N LEU A 231 18.52 -7.14 -2.30
CA LEU A 231 19.87 -6.67 -2.65
C LEU A 231 20.97 -7.58 -2.08
N PHE A 232 20.75 -8.18 -0.91
CA PHE A 232 21.71 -9.05 -0.24
C PHE A 232 21.58 -10.51 -0.67
N SER A 233 20.38 -10.96 -1.04
CA SER A 233 20.05 -12.35 -1.36
C SER A 233 20.09 -12.68 -2.85
N TYR A 234 20.11 -11.69 -3.75
CA TYR A 234 20.06 -11.88 -5.21
C TYR A 234 20.99 -12.99 -5.75
N GLU A 235 22.25 -13.03 -5.33
CA GLU A 235 23.19 -14.07 -5.81
C GLU A 235 22.71 -15.49 -5.43
N ARG A 236 22.16 -15.66 -4.22
CA ARG A 236 21.66 -16.95 -3.74
C ARG A 236 20.35 -17.31 -4.46
N GLU A 237 19.37 -16.41 -4.41
CA GLU A 237 18.03 -16.62 -4.95
C GLU A 237 18.06 -16.92 -6.45
N ILE A 238 18.76 -16.10 -7.23
CA ILE A 238 18.73 -16.19 -8.70
C ILE A 238 19.68 -17.29 -9.22
N GLN A 239 20.85 -17.48 -8.61
CA GLN A 239 21.85 -18.42 -9.15
C GLN A 239 21.77 -19.83 -8.57
N GLN A 240 21.16 -20.00 -7.39
CA GLN A 240 21.15 -21.28 -6.67
C GLN A 240 19.73 -21.83 -6.49
N GLU A 241 18.78 -20.97 -6.12
CA GLU A 241 17.41 -21.41 -5.78
C GLU A 241 16.48 -21.41 -7.00
N GLY A 242 16.75 -20.56 -8.00
CA GLY A 242 15.85 -20.38 -9.14
C GLY A 242 14.59 -19.58 -8.78
N GLU A 243 14.65 -18.82 -7.68
CA GLU A 243 13.59 -17.93 -7.23
C GLU A 243 13.44 -16.76 -8.21
N LEU A 244 12.20 -16.29 -8.41
CA LEU A 244 11.87 -15.18 -9.31
C LEU A 244 11.43 -13.92 -8.56
N SER A 245 11.17 -14.06 -7.26
CA SER A 245 10.61 -13.02 -6.39
C SER A 245 11.69 -12.11 -5.81
N ASN A 246 12.49 -11.46 -6.67
CA ASN A 246 13.53 -10.52 -6.23
C ASN A 246 13.41 -9.18 -6.96
N GLY A 247 13.36 -8.08 -6.21
CA GLY A 247 13.18 -6.73 -6.75
C GLY A 247 14.25 -6.31 -7.77
N VAL A 248 15.48 -6.81 -7.65
CA VAL A 248 16.55 -6.53 -8.62
C VAL A 248 16.25 -7.23 -9.94
N LEU A 249 15.83 -8.51 -9.92
CA LEU A 249 15.45 -9.23 -11.13
C LEU A 249 14.22 -8.59 -11.81
N VAL A 250 13.25 -8.15 -11.00
CA VAL A 250 12.04 -7.48 -11.48
C VAL A 250 12.38 -6.19 -12.20
N LEU A 251 13.20 -5.31 -11.60
CA LEU A 251 13.60 -4.05 -12.25
C LEU A 251 14.57 -4.26 -13.42
N GLU A 252 15.48 -5.23 -13.34
CA GLU A 252 16.37 -5.63 -14.44
C GLU A 252 15.56 -6.04 -15.67
N THR A 253 14.54 -6.88 -15.47
CA THR A 253 13.67 -7.36 -16.54
C THR A 253 12.77 -6.26 -17.07
N PHE A 254 12.15 -5.48 -16.18
CA PHE A 254 11.17 -4.46 -16.57
C PHE A 254 11.79 -3.25 -17.27
N LEU A 255 12.95 -2.77 -16.78
CA LEU A 255 13.65 -1.62 -17.36
C LEU A 255 14.62 -2.02 -18.49
N GLU A 256 14.78 -3.31 -18.76
CA GLU A 256 15.76 -3.87 -19.70
C GLU A 256 17.18 -3.33 -19.48
N CYS A 257 17.58 -3.21 -18.21
CA CYS A 257 18.85 -2.61 -17.80
C CYS A 257 19.85 -3.66 -17.29
N GLY A 258 21.07 -3.23 -16.96
CA GLY A 258 22.07 -4.13 -16.36
C GLY A 258 21.81 -4.37 -14.87
N THR A 259 22.23 -5.53 -14.34
CA THR A 259 22.03 -5.90 -12.93
C THR A 259 22.48 -4.83 -11.91
N GLN A 260 23.61 -4.16 -12.17
CA GLN A 260 24.08 -3.07 -11.30
C GLN A 260 23.13 -1.86 -11.29
N GLU A 261 22.57 -1.49 -12.44
CA GLU A 261 21.62 -0.39 -12.57
C GLU A 261 20.29 -0.75 -11.89
N ALA A 262 19.83 -1.99 -12.05
CA ALA A 262 18.66 -2.50 -11.34
C ALA A 262 18.86 -2.48 -9.81
N ALA A 263 20.01 -2.94 -9.32
CA ALA A 263 20.35 -2.90 -7.89
C ALA A 263 20.38 -1.46 -7.34
N GLU A 264 20.89 -0.52 -8.12
CA GLU A 264 20.86 0.90 -7.76
C GLU A 264 19.43 1.47 -7.72
N ALA A 265 18.57 1.10 -8.68
CA ALA A 265 17.17 1.51 -8.69
C ALA A 265 16.37 0.90 -7.51
N VAL A 266 16.63 -0.36 -7.15
CA VAL A 266 16.08 -1.00 -5.94
C VAL A 266 16.53 -0.26 -4.68
N ASN A 267 17.79 0.16 -4.60
CA ASN A 267 18.28 0.93 -3.46
C ASN A 267 17.71 2.35 -3.39
N ASP A 268 17.43 3.00 -4.52
CA ASP A 268 16.71 4.27 -4.56
C ASP A 268 15.26 4.09 -4.06
N LEU A 269 14.60 3.00 -4.44
CA LEU A 269 13.27 2.68 -3.94
C LEU A 269 13.29 2.40 -2.44
N LEU A 270 14.22 1.54 -1.98
CA LEU A 270 14.47 1.28 -0.56
C LEU A 270 14.65 2.60 0.21
N THR A 271 15.48 3.50 -0.29
CA THR A 271 15.73 4.82 0.30
C THR A 271 14.44 5.65 0.37
N ALA A 272 13.67 5.70 -0.71
CA ALA A 272 12.40 6.43 -0.76
C ALA A 272 11.37 5.87 0.24
N ARG A 273 11.28 4.55 0.39
CA ARG A 273 10.39 3.89 1.36
C ARG A 273 10.81 4.17 2.81
N VAL A 274 12.11 4.17 3.12
CA VAL A 274 12.59 4.61 4.44
C VAL A 274 12.26 6.09 4.67
N GLN A 275 12.44 6.98 3.70
CA GLN A 275 12.08 8.39 3.85
C GLN A 275 10.56 8.61 3.99
N GLN A 276 9.73 7.79 3.34
CA GLN A 276 8.27 7.77 3.53
C GLN A 276 7.93 7.37 4.97
N PHE A 277 8.56 6.32 5.50
CA PHE A 277 8.40 5.90 6.89
C PHE A 277 8.69 7.05 7.85
N GLU A 278 9.83 7.74 7.69
CA GLU A 278 10.20 8.89 8.56
C GLU A 278 9.18 10.02 8.45
N THR A 279 8.76 10.36 7.24
CA THR A 279 7.81 11.45 6.99
C THR A 279 6.47 11.13 7.64
N THR A 280 5.97 9.91 7.48
CA THR A 280 4.71 9.45 8.08
C THR A 280 4.77 9.47 9.60
N ALA A 281 5.85 8.91 10.18
CA ALA A 281 6.09 8.88 11.61
C ALA A 281 6.12 10.28 12.25
N LEU A 282 6.69 11.27 11.53
CA LEU A 282 6.90 12.62 12.06
C LEU A 282 5.74 13.58 11.76
N THR A 283 5.00 13.38 10.67
CA THR A 283 4.03 14.36 10.17
C THR A 283 2.59 13.87 10.19
N GLU A 284 2.34 12.56 10.14
CA GLU A 284 0.98 12.01 10.04
C GLU A 284 0.55 11.28 11.32
N VAL A 285 1.45 10.53 11.97
CA VAL A 285 1.14 9.80 13.21
C VAL A 285 0.82 10.73 14.40
N PRO A 286 1.55 11.83 14.67
CA PRO A 286 1.23 12.68 15.81
C PRO A 286 -0.14 13.38 15.70
N PRO A 287 -0.53 13.97 14.55
CA PRO A 287 -1.89 14.50 14.37
C PRO A 287 -2.97 13.44 14.52
N LEU A 288 -2.75 12.22 14.02
CA LEU A 288 -3.66 11.09 14.20
C LEU A 288 -3.89 10.78 15.69
N CYS A 289 -2.83 10.78 16.50
CA CYS A 289 -2.95 10.56 17.95
C CYS A 289 -3.82 11.62 18.63
N VAL A 290 -3.68 12.89 18.24
CA VAL A 290 -4.49 14.00 18.76
C VAL A 290 -5.94 13.87 18.33
N GLU A 291 -6.16 13.55 17.06
CA GLU A 291 -7.48 13.38 16.45
C GLU A 291 -8.30 12.29 17.13
N PHE A 292 -7.69 11.13 17.39
CA PHE A 292 -8.36 10.00 18.04
C PHE A 292 -8.33 10.09 19.58
N GLY A 293 -7.87 11.22 20.12
CA GLY A 293 -7.83 11.50 21.56
C GLY A 293 -7.08 10.43 22.35
N LEU A 294 -5.95 9.96 21.83
CA LEU A 294 -5.14 8.96 22.52
C LEU A 294 -4.65 9.50 23.87
N THR A 295 -4.70 8.66 24.89
CA THR A 295 -4.13 8.98 26.21
C THR A 295 -2.59 9.08 26.12
N PRO A 296 -1.91 9.75 27.06
CA PRO A 296 -0.45 9.81 27.05
C PRO A 296 0.23 8.44 27.06
N ALA A 297 -0.38 7.42 27.67
CA ALA A 297 0.12 6.06 27.65
C ALA A 297 0.03 5.45 26.25
N GLU A 298 -1.13 5.53 25.60
CA GLU A 298 -1.33 5.04 24.23
C GLU A 298 -0.47 5.76 23.20
N VAL A 299 -0.22 7.07 23.38
CA VAL A 299 0.76 7.80 22.56
C VAL A 299 2.17 7.25 22.78
N GLY A 300 2.51 6.89 24.02
CA GLY A 300 3.76 6.20 24.36
C GLY A 300 3.86 4.83 23.67
N ASP A 301 2.77 4.06 23.62
CA ASP A 301 2.74 2.74 22.99
C ASP A 301 2.97 2.85 21.47
N VAL A 302 2.27 3.78 20.81
CA VAL A 302 2.48 4.06 19.37
C VAL A 302 3.91 4.52 19.10
N ALA A 303 4.48 5.37 19.94
CA ALA A 303 5.86 5.82 19.80
C ALA A 303 6.88 4.68 20.00
N ALA A 304 6.64 3.78 20.96
CA ALA A 304 7.47 2.60 21.19
C ALA A 304 7.42 1.64 20.00
N TYR A 305 6.25 1.42 19.40
CA TYR A 305 6.07 0.64 18.18
C TYR A 305 6.83 1.24 16.99
N VAL A 306 6.66 2.54 16.71
CA VAL A 306 7.40 3.25 15.64
C VAL A 306 8.91 3.13 15.85
N LYS A 307 9.37 3.33 17.09
CA LYS A 307 10.78 3.22 17.44
C LYS A 307 11.29 1.79 17.29
N GLY A 308 10.50 0.78 17.62
CA GLY A 308 10.82 -0.62 17.39
C GLY A 308 11.01 -0.96 15.91
N MET A 309 10.18 -0.39 15.02
CA MET A 309 10.38 -0.51 13.57
C MET A 309 11.67 0.17 13.08
N GLN A 310 12.07 1.28 13.69
CA GLN A 310 13.36 1.92 13.40
C GLN A 310 14.54 1.02 13.79
N ASP A 311 14.51 0.46 15.00
CA ASP A 311 15.55 -0.49 15.44
C ASP A 311 15.58 -1.73 14.55
N TRP A 312 14.41 -2.27 14.20
CA TRP A 312 14.32 -3.43 13.33
C TRP A 312 14.99 -3.16 11.98
N GLN A 313 14.71 -2.01 11.36
CA GLN A 313 15.25 -1.68 10.05
C GLN A 313 16.78 -1.51 10.08
N SER A 314 17.32 -0.86 11.11
CA SER A 314 18.76 -0.72 11.30
C SER A 314 19.43 -2.04 11.67
N GLY A 315 18.80 -2.82 12.55
CA GLY A 315 19.30 -4.10 13.01
C GLY A 315 19.32 -5.16 11.91
N GLY A 316 18.26 -5.20 11.11
CA GLY A 316 18.18 -6.06 9.92
C GLY A 316 19.32 -5.77 8.96
N HIS A 317 19.66 -4.50 8.71
CA HIS A 317 20.82 -4.15 7.87
C HIS A 317 22.14 -4.69 8.43
N GLU A 318 22.43 -4.51 9.72
CA GLU A 318 23.66 -5.02 10.31
C GLU A 318 23.78 -6.55 10.25
N TRP A 319 22.66 -7.27 10.38
CA TRP A 319 22.65 -8.72 10.25
C TRP A 319 22.92 -9.17 8.80
N HIS A 320 22.29 -8.55 7.79
CA HIS A 320 22.56 -8.87 6.37
C HIS A 320 24.04 -8.68 6.00
N MET A 321 24.70 -7.70 6.61
CA MET A 321 26.13 -7.43 6.42
C MET A 321 27.07 -8.47 7.06
N ARG A 322 26.55 -9.37 7.90
CA ARG A 322 27.36 -10.35 8.67
C ARG A 322 26.98 -11.81 8.44
N SER A 323 25.70 -12.10 8.23
CA SER A 323 25.21 -13.47 8.07
C SER A 323 25.81 -14.15 6.84
N SER A 324 26.04 -15.46 6.92
CA SER A 324 26.57 -16.27 5.81
C SER A 324 25.59 -16.42 4.65
N ARG A 325 24.30 -16.13 4.88
CA ARG A 325 23.22 -16.27 3.89
C ARG A 325 23.33 -15.31 2.69
N TYR A 326 24.19 -14.30 2.74
CA TYR A 326 24.14 -13.13 1.84
C TYR A 326 25.45 -12.78 1.16
N MET A 327 25.34 -12.04 0.06
CA MET A 327 26.46 -11.54 -0.73
C MET A 327 27.12 -10.31 -0.08
N ASN A 328 27.85 -10.50 1.02
CA ASN A 328 28.47 -9.41 1.79
C ASN A 328 30.03 -9.40 1.76
N LYS A 329 30.65 -10.16 0.85
CA LYS A 329 32.13 -10.34 0.77
C LYS A 329 32.93 -9.04 0.63
N GLY A 330 32.42 -8.06 -0.12
CA GLY A 330 33.05 -6.74 -0.26
C GLY A 330 32.93 -5.87 1.00
N ALA A 331 31.80 -5.97 1.70
CA ALA A 331 31.51 -5.17 2.89
C ALA A 331 32.26 -5.64 4.14
N VAL A 332 32.45 -6.96 4.29
CA VAL A 332 33.28 -7.55 5.35
C VAL A 332 34.76 -7.17 5.18
N ALA A 333 35.24 -6.99 3.94
CA ALA A 333 36.61 -6.56 3.65
C ALA A 333 36.86 -5.09 4.02
N ASP A 334 35.92 -4.19 3.74
CA ASP A 334 36.01 -2.76 4.10
C ASP A 334 35.84 -2.52 5.61
N ALA A 335 35.03 -3.32 6.29
CA ALA A 335 34.94 -3.32 7.76
C ALA A 335 36.25 -3.78 8.43
N GLY A 336 37.05 -4.61 7.74
CA GLY A 336 38.40 -5.02 8.15
C GLY A 336 39.47 -3.95 7.95
N THR A 337 39.21 -2.94 7.11
CA THR A 337 40.05 -1.74 6.99
C THR A 337 39.50 -0.62 7.87
N ALA A 338 39.62 -0.81 9.18
CA ALA A 338 39.47 0.31 10.10
C ALA A 338 40.40 1.45 9.65
N SER A 339 39.79 2.56 9.23
CA SER A 339 40.44 3.85 8.99
C SER A 339 41.52 4.13 10.05
N PRO A 340 42.70 4.70 9.69
CA PRO A 340 43.80 4.96 10.63
C PRO A 340 43.46 5.94 11.77
N PHE A 341 42.20 6.37 11.87
CA PHE A 341 41.66 7.19 12.96
C PHE A 341 41.11 6.39 14.14
N SER A 342 41.15 5.05 14.12
CA SER A 342 40.78 4.17 15.25
C SER A 342 41.73 4.21 16.45
N GLN A 343 42.77 5.06 16.40
CA GLN A 343 43.73 5.29 17.51
C GLN A 343 43.59 6.65 18.21
N LEU A 344 42.48 7.39 18.04
CA LEU A 344 42.23 8.61 18.81
C LEU A 344 41.46 8.32 20.11
N PRO A 345 41.71 9.08 21.21
CA PRO A 345 41.18 8.75 22.52
C PRO A 345 39.65 8.79 22.54
N THR A 346 39.06 7.78 23.17
CA THR A 346 37.63 7.69 23.52
C THR A 346 37.27 8.75 24.56
N GLY A 347 37.03 9.98 24.12
CA GLY A 347 36.44 11.06 24.92
C GLY A 347 35.00 11.32 24.49
N MET A 348 34.14 11.71 25.44
CA MET A 348 32.79 12.19 25.14
C MET A 348 32.87 13.39 24.18
N GLY A 349 32.56 13.18 22.89
CA GLY A 349 32.46 14.26 21.91
C GLY A 349 32.97 13.98 20.49
N THR A 350 33.60 12.84 20.20
CA THR A 350 34.17 12.57 18.86
C THR A 350 33.51 11.44 18.06
N SER A 351 32.55 10.71 18.64
CA SER A 351 31.87 9.57 17.98
C SER A 351 30.88 9.97 16.87
N ALA A 352 30.49 11.24 16.77
CA ALA A 352 29.52 11.72 15.78
C ALA A 352 30.14 12.14 14.44
N ALA A 353 31.47 12.19 14.32
CA ALA A 353 32.14 12.83 13.19
C ALA A 353 32.54 11.90 12.03
N SER A 354 32.26 10.59 12.09
CA SER A 354 32.64 9.66 11.00
C SER A 354 31.56 8.70 10.52
N TRP A 355 30.29 8.85 10.93
CA TRP A 355 29.21 8.00 10.43
C TRP A 355 28.38 8.77 9.40
N LYS A 356 28.47 8.38 8.13
CA LYS A 356 27.57 8.89 7.10
C LYS A 356 26.26 8.10 7.18
N PHE A 357 25.32 8.58 8.00
CA PHE A 357 23.95 8.03 8.07
C PHE A 357 23.13 8.30 6.80
N THR A 358 23.65 9.14 5.91
CA THR A 358 23.03 9.48 4.64
C THR A 358 24.05 9.52 3.50
N THR A 359 23.54 9.43 2.28
CA THR A 359 24.33 9.46 1.04
C THR A 359 23.99 10.72 0.24
N GLY A 360 24.95 11.24 -0.53
CA GLY A 360 24.68 12.38 -1.40
C GLY A 360 23.64 12.09 -2.51
N ARG A 361 23.41 10.81 -2.83
CA ARG A 361 22.34 10.36 -3.73
C ARG A 361 20.98 10.48 -3.02
N ALA A 362 20.86 9.94 -1.81
CA ALA A 362 19.63 9.99 -1.01
C ALA A 362 19.17 11.43 -0.72
N GLU A 363 20.07 12.32 -0.31
CA GLU A 363 19.73 13.72 -0.01
C GLU A 363 19.31 14.51 -1.26
N ARG A 364 19.92 14.22 -2.42
CA ARG A 364 19.51 14.85 -3.69
C ARG A 364 18.12 14.38 -4.11
N ALA A 365 17.84 13.09 -4.05
CA ALA A 365 16.52 12.53 -4.35
C ALA A 365 15.44 13.11 -3.41
N ARG A 366 15.75 13.21 -2.11
CA ARG A 366 14.89 13.86 -1.12
C ARG A 366 14.61 15.31 -1.51
N ALA A 367 15.66 16.09 -1.76
CA ALA A 367 15.52 17.50 -2.13
C ALA A 367 14.67 17.70 -3.40
N ARG A 368 14.86 16.90 -4.45
CA ARG A 368 14.04 16.99 -5.68
C ARG A 368 12.55 16.88 -5.37
N SER A 369 12.18 15.91 -4.53
CA SER A 369 10.79 15.63 -4.16
C SER A 369 10.07 16.78 -3.44
N PHE A 370 10.79 17.76 -2.89
CA PHE A 370 10.22 18.93 -2.21
C PHE A 370 10.41 20.26 -2.97
N THR A 371 10.93 20.22 -4.20
CA THR A 371 11.30 21.43 -4.98
C THR A 371 10.42 21.64 -6.21
N PHE A 372 9.25 21.02 -6.25
CA PHE A 372 8.28 21.24 -7.32
C PHE A 372 7.93 22.74 -7.46
N VAL A 373 7.82 23.19 -8.71
CA VAL A 373 7.43 24.55 -9.08
C VAL A 373 6.11 24.48 -9.83
N PRO A 374 5.00 24.98 -9.27
CA PRO A 374 3.69 24.97 -9.91
C PRO A 374 3.65 25.75 -11.24
N PHE A 375 2.74 25.37 -12.13
CA PHE A 375 2.48 26.01 -13.43
C PHE A 375 3.69 25.99 -14.37
N ARG A 376 4.53 24.95 -14.27
CA ARG A 376 5.68 24.79 -15.16
C ARG A 376 5.18 24.44 -16.56
N ARG A 377 5.66 25.17 -17.56
CA ARG A 377 5.39 24.82 -18.96
C ARG A 377 6.04 23.49 -19.32
N VAL A 378 5.23 22.54 -19.78
CA VAL A 378 5.67 21.20 -20.22
C VAL A 378 5.36 20.92 -21.68
N GLY A 379 4.49 21.73 -22.30
CA GLY A 379 4.01 21.52 -23.66
C GLY A 379 2.94 20.44 -23.74
N PRO A 380 2.41 20.17 -24.96
CA PRO A 380 1.33 19.19 -25.15
C PRO A 380 1.66 17.81 -24.61
N SER A 381 0.67 17.17 -23.98
CA SER A 381 0.74 15.77 -23.59
C SER A 381 1.10 14.91 -24.81
N ARG A 382 2.10 14.06 -24.65
CA ARG A 382 2.51 13.06 -25.65
C ARG A 382 1.78 11.77 -25.35
N LEU A 383 1.06 11.26 -26.34
CA LEU A 383 0.26 10.05 -26.20
C LEU A 383 1.02 8.86 -26.81
N PRO A 384 1.20 7.74 -26.07
CA PRO A 384 1.73 6.51 -26.63
C PRO A 384 0.65 5.76 -27.43
N ASP A 385 1.05 4.69 -28.10
CA ASP A 385 0.11 3.74 -28.68
C ASP A 385 -0.46 2.86 -27.55
N PHE A 386 -1.61 3.26 -27.01
CA PHE A 386 -2.30 2.55 -25.93
C PHE A 386 -2.69 1.12 -26.37
N ASP A 387 -2.19 0.12 -25.65
CA ASP A 387 -2.55 -1.28 -25.85
C ASP A 387 -3.90 -1.56 -25.20
N MET A 388 -4.97 -1.56 -26.01
CA MET A 388 -6.34 -1.83 -25.58
C MET A 388 -6.96 -2.90 -26.49
N PRO A 389 -6.95 -4.18 -26.06
CA PRO A 389 -7.45 -5.28 -26.89
C PRO A 389 -8.98 -5.38 -26.90
N PHE A 390 -9.65 -4.67 -25.99
CA PHE A 390 -11.10 -4.75 -25.81
C PHE A 390 -11.81 -3.70 -26.69
N PRO A 391 -12.88 -4.07 -27.41
CA PRO A 391 -13.67 -3.10 -28.17
C PRO A 391 -14.46 -2.21 -27.21
N CYS A 392 -14.61 -0.94 -27.56
CA CYS A 392 -15.54 -0.04 -26.86
C CYS A 392 -16.86 0.04 -27.64
N THR A 393 -17.98 -0.07 -26.92
CA THR A 393 -19.32 0.22 -27.42
C THR A 393 -19.96 1.24 -26.48
N HIS A 394 -20.86 2.08 -27.01
CA HIS A 394 -21.55 3.08 -26.21
C HIS A 394 -23.02 2.73 -26.05
N SER A 395 -23.57 3.01 -24.87
CA SER A 395 -25.01 2.93 -24.63
C SER A 395 -25.80 3.76 -25.66
N PRO A 396 -26.91 3.24 -26.21
CA PRO A 396 -27.76 3.97 -27.14
C PRO A 396 -28.47 5.17 -26.49
N HIS A 397 -28.36 5.32 -25.17
CA HIS A 397 -28.98 6.37 -24.38
C HIS A 397 -28.07 7.59 -24.12
N LEU A 398 -26.84 7.60 -24.65
CA LEU A 398 -25.83 8.63 -24.41
C LEU A 398 -26.35 10.08 -24.56
N ASP A 399 -26.98 10.41 -25.69
CA ASP A 399 -27.44 11.78 -25.95
C ASP A 399 -28.54 12.23 -24.98
N ALA A 400 -29.45 11.33 -24.62
CA ALA A 400 -30.49 11.63 -23.62
C ALA A 400 -29.88 11.84 -22.23
N ALA A 401 -28.89 11.01 -21.85
CA ALA A 401 -28.23 11.11 -20.56
C ALA A 401 -27.38 12.38 -20.42
N ARG A 402 -26.80 12.91 -21.51
CA ARG A 402 -26.08 14.20 -21.50
C ARG A 402 -27.00 15.35 -21.09
N GLU A 403 -28.20 15.40 -21.64
CA GLU A 403 -29.18 16.43 -21.30
C GLU A 403 -29.68 16.28 -19.87
N ASN A 404 -29.98 15.04 -19.44
CA ASN A 404 -30.40 14.77 -18.07
C ASN A 404 -29.32 15.14 -17.04
N LEU A 405 -28.05 14.86 -17.35
CA LEU A 405 -26.93 15.22 -16.49
C LEU A 405 -26.80 16.74 -16.35
N ARG A 406 -26.97 17.51 -17.43
CA ARG A 406 -26.93 18.98 -17.36
C ARG A 406 -27.97 19.52 -16.39
N VAL A 407 -29.21 19.04 -16.51
CA VAL A 407 -30.31 19.43 -15.60
C VAL A 407 -29.96 19.08 -14.16
N TRP A 408 -29.48 17.86 -13.90
CA TRP A 408 -29.08 17.43 -12.56
C TRP A 408 -27.94 18.28 -11.97
N CYS A 409 -26.90 18.60 -12.76
CA CYS A 409 -25.79 19.46 -12.33
C CYS A 409 -26.25 20.89 -11.98
N GLN A 410 -27.22 21.44 -12.72
CA GLN A 410 -27.83 22.74 -12.41
C GLN A 410 -28.61 22.67 -11.09
N GLU A 411 -29.44 21.64 -10.89
CA GLU A 411 -30.24 21.44 -9.67
C GLU A 411 -29.37 21.25 -8.42
N MET A 412 -28.29 20.47 -8.51
CA MET A 412 -27.33 20.30 -7.42
C MET A 412 -26.49 21.56 -7.19
N GLY A 413 -26.42 22.45 -8.17
CA GLY A 413 -25.66 23.69 -8.11
C GLY A 413 -24.16 23.48 -8.32
N ILE A 414 -23.76 22.47 -9.10
CA ILE A 414 -22.37 22.20 -9.49
C ILE A 414 -21.84 23.30 -10.42
N LEU A 415 -22.71 23.86 -11.27
CA LEU A 415 -22.37 24.84 -12.32
C LEU A 415 -22.43 26.30 -11.82
N GLN A 416 -22.35 26.53 -10.51
CA GLN A 416 -22.46 27.86 -9.90
C GLN A 416 -21.52 28.01 -8.69
N PRO A 417 -21.12 29.25 -8.34
CA PRO A 417 -20.34 29.50 -7.12
C PRO A 417 -21.10 29.06 -5.86
N GLN A 418 -20.38 28.42 -4.93
CA GLN A 418 -20.92 28.02 -3.63
C GLN A 418 -20.99 29.23 -2.68
N PRO A 419 -22.13 29.45 -2.00
CA PRO A 419 -22.31 30.60 -1.11
C PRO A 419 -21.23 30.68 -0.02
N GLY A 420 -20.55 31.82 0.08
CA GLY A 420 -19.55 32.07 1.12
C GLY A 420 -18.21 31.35 0.93
N VAL A 421 -18.00 30.62 -0.17
CA VAL A 421 -16.75 29.93 -0.48
C VAL A 421 -16.07 30.59 -1.68
N PRO A 422 -15.00 31.38 -1.47
CA PRO A 422 -14.25 31.98 -2.57
C PRO A 422 -13.72 30.92 -3.54
N GLN A 423 -13.67 31.23 -4.84
CA GLN A 423 -13.11 30.36 -5.89
C GLN A 423 -13.81 28.99 -6.07
N SER A 424 -14.99 28.80 -5.47
CA SER A 424 -15.78 27.57 -5.58
C SER A 424 -16.52 27.40 -6.92
N HIS A 425 -16.41 28.37 -7.83
CA HIS A 425 -16.94 28.25 -9.19
C HIS A 425 -15.94 27.48 -10.05
N VAL A 426 -15.93 26.16 -9.88
CA VAL A 426 -14.95 25.27 -10.49
C VAL A 426 -15.42 24.80 -11.87
N TRP A 427 -16.71 24.49 -11.99
CA TRP A 427 -17.38 24.08 -13.24
C TRP A 427 -18.44 25.10 -13.66
N ASP A 428 -18.61 25.22 -14.98
CA ASP A 428 -19.71 25.88 -15.66
C ASP A 428 -20.26 24.94 -16.75
N GLU A 429 -21.27 25.39 -17.51
CA GLU A 429 -21.87 24.57 -18.58
C GLU A 429 -20.86 24.17 -19.66
N HIS A 430 -19.92 25.07 -20.00
CA HIS A 430 -18.89 24.81 -20.99
C HIS A 430 -17.94 23.70 -20.52
N LYS A 431 -17.47 23.75 -19.28
CA LYS A 431 -16.64 22.69 -18.70
C LYS A 431 -17.39 21.37 -18.57
N LEU A 432 -18.67 21.39 -18.20
CA LEU A 432 -19.47 20.16 -18.16
C LEU A 432 -19.49 19.48 -19.55
N ASP A 433 -19.68 20.26 -20.61
CA ASP A 433 -19.68 19.78 -21.99
C ASP A 433 -18.31 19.30 -22.44
N ALA A 434 -17.25 20.03 -22.10
CA ALA A 434 -15.87 19.65 -22.43
C ALA A 434 -15.42 18.38 -21.67
N HIS A 435 -15.91 18.19 -20.44
CA HIS A 435 -15.61 17.01 -19.63
C HIS A 435 -16.35 15.76 -20.13
N ASP A 436 -17.59 15.91 -20.61
CA ASP A 436 -18.43 14.85 -21.19
C ASP A 436 -18.35 13.52 -20.42
N VAL A 437 -18.50 13.57 -19.09
CA VAL A 437 -18.42 12.35 -18.25
C VAL A 437 -19.53 11.33 -18.57
N THR A 438 -20.59 11.75 -19.26
CA THR A 438 -21.63 10.87 -19.79
C THR A 438 -21.09 9.94 -20.88
N LEU A 439 -20.15 10.40 -21.72
CA LEU A 439 -19.47 9.54 -22.69
C LEU A 439 -18.70 8.42 -21.98
N CYS A 440 -18.02 8.76 -20.88
CA CYS A 440 -17.36 7.79 -20.01
C CYS A 440 -18.35 6.75 -19.48
N ALA A 441 -19.46 7.21 -18.87
CA ALA A 441 -20.50 6.32 -18.35
C ALA A 441 -21.09 5.40 -19.43
N ALA A 442 -21.31 5.92 -20.65
CA ALA A 442 -21.88 5.16 -21.75
C ALA A 442 -20.93 4.09 -22.30
N GLY A 443 -19.62 4.31 -22.21
CA GLY A 443 -18.61 3.31 -22.57
C GLY A 443 -18.37 2.27 -21.48
N ILE A 444 -18.42 2.70 -20.21
CA ILE A 444 -18.29 1.82 -19.05
C ILE A 444 -19.49 0.87 -18.94
N HIS A 445 -20.71 1.37 -19.15
CA HIS A 445 -21.94 0.58 -19.07
C HIS A 445 -22.72 0.63 -20.41
N PRO A 446 -22.25 -0.08 -21.45
CA PRO A 446 -22.89 -0.03 -22.77
C PRO A 446 -24.32 -0.58 -22.77
N ASP A 447 -24.62 -1.54 -21.91
CA ASP A 447 -25.94 -2.17 -21.82
C ASP A 447 -26.87 -1.53 -20.77
N ALA A 448 -26.48 -0.40 -20.17
CA ALA A 448 -27.29 0.29 -19.18
C ALA A 448 -28.61 0.79 -19.77
N THR A 449 -29.69 0.64 -18.99
CA THR A 449 -30.93 1.42 -19.20
C THR A 449 -30.66 2.91 -19.06
N LEU A 450 -31.54 3.77 -19.59
CA LEU A 450 -31.40 5.22 -19.47
C LEU A 450 -31.27 5.65 -18.00
N GLU A 451 -32.10 5.10 -17.10
CA GLU A 451 -32.08 5.45 -15.68
C GLU A 451 -30.76 5.04 -14.99
N GLN A 452 -30.19 3.89 -15.38
CA GLN A 452 -28.88 3.46 -14.89
C GLN A 452 -27.77 4.35 -15.44
N LEU A 453 -27.82 4.71 -16.72
CA LEU A 453 -26.84 5.58 -17.35
C LEU A 453 -26.87 7.00 -16.75
N ASP A 454 -28.05 7.55 -16.49
CA ASP A 454 -28.21 8.84 -15.80
C ASP A 454 -27.57 8.80 -14.41
N LEU A 455 -27.77 7.71 -13.67
CA LEU A 455 -27.21 7.54 -12.34
C LEU A 455 -25.68 7.39 -12.37
N SER A 456 -25.13 6.58 -13.27
CA SER A 456 -23.69 6.45 -13.47
C SER A 456 -23.05 7.77 -13.88
N SER A 457 -23.69 8.50 -14.79
CA SER A 457 -23.22 9.81 -15.25
C SER A 457 -23.19 10.84 -14.12
N ALA A 458 -24.19 10.85 -13.24
CA ALA A 458 -24.24 11.74 -12.07
C ALA A 458 -23.19 11.37 -11.00
N TRP A 459 -22.92 10.08 -10.77
CA TRP A 459 -21.81 9.64 -9.91
C TRP A 459 -20.45 10.07 -10.45
N LEU A 460 -20.20 9.89 -11.75
CA LEU A 460 -18.95 10.34 -12.38
C LEU A 460 -18.82 11.87 -12.29
N ALA A 461 -19.88 12.62 -12.59
CA ALA A 461 -19.87 14.07 -12.46
C ALA A 461 -19.57 14.54 -11.02
N TRP A 462 -20.19 13.91 -10.03
CA TRP A 462 -19.95 14.23 -8.62
C TRP A 462 -18.51 13.94 -8.20
N GLY A 463 -17.96 12.79 -8.58
CA GLY A 463 -16.58 12.42 -8.31
C GLY A 463 -15.57 13.35 -8.97
N THR A 464 -15.70 13.60 -10.28
CA THR A 464 -14.80 14.50 -11.02
C THR A 464 -14.93 15.96 -10.57
N TYR A 465 -16.13 16.40 -10.18
CA TYR A 465 -16.28 17.73 -9.59
C TYR A 465 -15.59 17.83 -8.22
N GLY A 466 -15.68 16.79 -7.39
CA GLY A 466 -14.96 16.71 -6.11
C GLY A 466 -13.45 16.80 -6.28
N ASP A 467 -12.92 16.03 -7.24
CA ASP A 467 -11.51 16.02 -7.64
C ASP A 467 -11.02 17.42 -8.08
N ASP A 468 -11.79 18.15 -8.89
CA ASP A 468 -11.43 19.53 -9.27
C ASP A 468 -11.66 20.54 -8.11
N TYR A 469 -12.64 20.31 -7.24
CA TYR A 469 -13.05 21.23 -6.17
C TYR A 469 -12.07 21.27 -5.01
N TYR A 470 -11.57 20.12 -4.57
CA TYR A 470 -10.73 20.01 -3.38
C TYR A 470 -9.41 20.79 -3.53
N PRO A 471 -8.61 20.60 -4.59
CA PRO A 471 -7.38 21.38 -4.80
C PRO A 471 -7.66 22.88 -5.01
N ALA A 472 -8.72 23.21 -5.75
CA ALA A 472 -9.08 24.60 -6.04
C ALA A 472 -9.48 25.40 -4.79
N VAL A 473 -10.26 24.80 -3.89
CA VAL A 473 -10.80 25.48 -2.71
C VAL A 473 -9.88 25.33 -1.49
N PHE A 474 -9.38 24.12 -1.22
CA PHE A 474 -8.60 23.82 -0.02
C PHE A 474 -7.10 23.75 -0.28
N GLY A 475 -6.67 23.23 -1.43
CA GLY A 475 -5.25 23.11 -1.78
C GLY A 475 -4.56 24.48 -1.87
N ARG A 476 -5.15 25.41 -2.63
CA ARG A 476 -4.62 26.77 -2.81
C ARG A 476 -4.55 27.59 -1.53
N THR A 477 -5.53 27.41 -0.65
CA THR A 477 -5.63 28.13 0.63
C THR A 477 -4.90 27.42 1.76
N ARG A 478 -4.46 26.17 1.54
CA ARG A 478 -3.92 25.24 2.55
C ARG A 478 -4.88 25.02 3.72
N ASP A 479 -6.18 25.05 3.46
CA ASP A 479 -7.22 24.85 4.46
C ASP A 479 -7.56 23.36 4.64
N LEU A 480 -6.61 22.61 5.20
CA LEU A 480 -6.78 21.18 5.49
C LEU A 480 -7.89 20.92 6.52
N ALA A 481 -8.09 21.85 7.46
CA ALA A 481 -9.13 21.75 8.47
C ALA A 481 -10.53 21.88 7.84
N GLY A 482 -10.72 22.83 6.93
CA GLY A 482 -11.94 22.97 6.15
C GLY A 482 -12.23 21.75 5.28
N ALA A 483 -11.22 21.24 4.56
CA ALA A 483 -11.34 20.03 3.75
C ALA A 483 -11.77 18.83 4.58
N LYS A 484 -11.16 18.65 5.76
CA LYS A 484 -11.52 17.57 6.67
C LYS A 484 -12.96 17.71 7.20
N ALA A 485 -13.35 18.92 7.61
CA ALA A 485 -14.69 19.16 8.14
C ALA A 485 -15.79 18.86 7.12
N ILE A 486 -15.59 19.15 5.83
CA ILE A 486 -16.55 18.77 4.78
C ILE A 486 -16.53 17.26 4.51
N THR A 487 -15.35 16.62 4.47
CA THR A 487 -15.25 15.16 4.29
C THR A 487 -15.95 14.39 5.42
N GLU A 488 -15.82 14.83 6.67
CA GLU A 488 -16.55 14.23 7.81
C GLU A 488 -18.07 14.36 7.66
N ARG A 489 -18.55 15.48 7.10
CA ARG A 489 -19.97 15.70 6.85
C ARG A 489 -20.54 14.77 5.79
N PHE A 490 -19.75 14.32 4.81
CA PHE A 490 -20.20 13.37 3.80
C PHE A 490 -20.66 12.04 4.42
N SER A 491 -19.95 11.53 5.43
CA SER A 491 -20.36 10.30 6.14
C SER A 491 -21.74 10.45 6.81
N LEU A 492 -22.06 11.64 7.32
CA LEU A 492 -23.35 11.94 7.95
C LEU A 492 -24.51 12.02 6.93
N LEU A 493 -24.21 12.25 5.65
CA LEU A 493 -25.19 12.27 4.57
C LEU A 493 -25.49 10.88 4.00
N MET A 494 -24.77 9.86 4.47
CA MET A 494 -24.93 8.47 4.04
C MET A 494 -25.42 7.60 5.22
N PRO A 495 -26.67 7.75 5.68
CA PRO A 495 -27.22 6.88 6.71
C PRO A 495 -27.39 5.45 6.15
N VAL A 496 -26.87 4.48 6.89
CA VAL A 496 -26.98 3.05 6.60
C VAL A 496 -28.30 2.52 7.11
N ASP A 497 -28.72 2.88 8.32
CA ASP A 497 -29.98 2.40 8.92
C ASP A 497 -30.81 3.52 9.57
N VAL A 498 -31.96 3.14 10.13
CA VAL A 498 -32.91 4.07 10.78
C VAL A 498 -32.45 4.52 12.17
N THR A 499 -31.41 3.88 12.72
CA THR A 499 -30.82 4.21 14.01
C THR A 499 -29.69 5.24 13.86
N ASP A 500 -29.16 5.40 12.65
CA ASP A 500 -28.21 6.46 12.33
C ASP A 500 -28.80 7.86 12.59
N PRO A 501 -27.95 8.84 12.96
CA PRO A 501 -28.37 10.21 13.12
C PRO A 501 -29.07 10.75 11.88
N THR A 502 -30.07 11.62 12.08
CA THR A 502 -30.71 12.31 10.96
C THR A 502 -29.66 13.10 10.17
N PRO A 503 -29.57 12.90 8.83
CA PRO A 503 -28.60 13.61 8.01
C PRO A 503 -28.72 15.13 8.17
N PRO A 504 -27.59 15.86 8.24
CA PRO A 504 -27.63 17.31 8.27
C PRO A 504 -28.19 17.85 6.95
N VAL A 505 -28.71 19.08 6.97
CA VAL A 505 -29.13 19.77 5.73
C VAL A 505 -27.89 19.99 4.86
N PRO A 506 -27.88 19.54 3.59
CA PRO A 506 -26.78 19.79 2.65
C PRO A 506 -26.60 21.29 2.38
N VAL A 507 -25.37 21.80 2.52
CA VAL A 507 -25.09 23.26 2.38
C VAL A 507 -24.33 23.64 1.12
N ASN A 508 -23.70 22.70 0.41
CA ASN A 508 -22.96 22.93 -0.83
C ASN A 508 -23.31 21.87 -1.89
N ALA A 509 -22.79 22.03 -3.10
CA ALA A 509 -23.11 21.18 -4.25
C ALA A 509 -22.65 19.72 -4.06
N LEU A 510 -21.48 19.49 -3.47
CA LEU A 510 -21.00 18.13 -3.17
C LEU A 510 -21.92 17.43 -2.16
N GLU A 511 -22.34 18.13 -1.11
CA GLU A 511 -23.28 17.56 -0.13
C GLU A 511 -24.66 17.29 -0.74
N ARG A 512 -25.20 18.20 -1.57
CA ARG A 512 -26.50 18.02 -2.24
C ARG A 512 -26.46 16.84 -3.21
N GLY A 513 -25.42 16.79 -4.05
CA GLY A 513 -25.19 15.70 -4.98
C GLY A 513 -25.06 14.35 -4.28
N LEU A 514 -24.25 14.28 -3.21
CA LEU A 514 -24.08 13.03 -2.46
C LEU A 514 -25.39 12.58 -1.80
N ALA A 515 -26.17 13.50 -1.22
CA ALA A 515 -27.45 13.15 -0.61
C ALA A 515 -28.45 12.59 -1.63
N ASP A 516 -28.55 13.20 -2.82
CA ASP A 516 -29.40 12.69 -3.91
C ASP A 516 -28.94 11.32 -4.42
N LEU A 517 -27.64 11.21 -4.73
CA LEU A 517 -27.04 9.98 -5.25
C LEU A 517 -27.15 8.83 -4.23
N TRP A 518 -26.88 9.10 -2.95
CA TRP A 518 -27.03 8.10 -1.88
C TRP A 518 -28.48 7.60 -1.80
N GLN A 519 -29.47 8.49 -1.86
CA GLN A 519 -30.87 8.11 -1.82
C GLN A 519 -31.26 7.22 -3.02
N ARG A 520 -30.85 7.60 -4.23
CA ARG A 520 -31.19 6.89 -5.49
C ARG A 520 -30.48 5.56 -5.62
N THR A 521 -29.23 5.46 -5.13
CA THR A 521 -28.40 4.26 -5.27
C THR A 521 -28.52 3.32 -4.07
N ALA A 522 -28.37 3.84 -2.86
CA ALA A 522 -28.28 3.03 -1.65
C ALA A 522 -29.66 2.71 -1.03
N GLY A 523 -30.70 3.51 -1.35
CA GLY A 523 -32.07 3.29 -0.89
C GLY A 523 -32.59 1.87 -1.17
N PRO A 524 -32.44 1.33 -2.40
CA PRO A 524 -32.82 -0.05 -2.73
C PRO A 524 -31.90 -1.15 -2.18
N MET A 525 -30.68 -0.82 -1.73
CA MET A 525 -29.69 -1.81 -1.28
C MET A 525 -30.06 -2.45 0.06
N ALA A 526 -29.66 -3.71 0.25
CA ALA A 526 -29.64 -4.36 1.56
C ALA A 526 -28.66 -3.62 2.50
N LEU A 527 -28.86 -3.77 3.82
CA LEU A 527 -28.07 -3.03 4.82
C LEU A 527 -26.57 -3.31 4.74
N ASP A 528 -26.17 -4.56 4.50
CA ASP A 528 -24.78 -4.97 4.33
C ASP A 528 -24.16 -4.38 3.07
N ALA A 529 -24.88 -4.43 1.94
CA ALA A 529 -24.49 -3.80 0.68
C ALA A 529 -24.33 -2.28 0.83
N ARG A 530 -25.28 -1.63 1.52
CA ARG A 530 -25.26 -0.20 1.80
C ARG A 530 -24.06 0.18 2.69
N ALA A 531 -23.78 -0.59 3.73
CA ALA A 531 -22.60 -0.35 4.58
C ALA A 531 -21.29 -0.47 3.79
N LYS A 532 -21.16 -1.49 2.93
CA LYS A 532 -20.00 -1.64 2.04
C LYS A 532 -19.87 -0.45 1.08
N PHE A 533 -20.97 0.00 0.49
CA PHE A 533 -20.98 1.14 -0.42
C PHE A 533 -20.56 2.44 0.26
N LYS A 534 -21.05 2.69 1.49
CA LYS A 534 -20.61 3.82 2.32
C LYS A 534 -19.10 3.82 2.51
N VAL A 535 -18.52 2.68 2.86
CA VAL A 535 -17.07 2.54 3.06
C VAL A 535 -16.29 2.87 1.78
N SER A 536 -16.77 2.45 0.60
CA SER A 536 -16.12 2.79 -0.67
C SER A 536 -16.11 4.31 -0.94
N ILE A 537 -17.20 5.01 -0.64
CA ILE A 537 -17.27 6.47 -0.77
C ILE A 537 -16.37 7.17 0.26
N GLU A 538 -16.40 6.72 1.53
CA GLU A 538 -15.55 7.28 2.58
C GLU A 538 -14.06 7.14 2.26
N LYS A 539 -13.65 6.01 1.68
CA LYS A 539 -12.27 5.80 1.21
C LYS A 539 -11.87 6.82 0.13
N MET A 540 -12.72 7.02 -0.87
CA MET A 540 -12.46 7.98 -1.95
C MET A 540 -12.39 9.42 -1.42
N CYS A 541 -13.32 9.83 -0.53
CA CYS A 541 -13.28 11.18 0.03
C CYS A 541 -12.10 11.38 0.99
N ALA A 542 -11.67 10.34 1.70
CA ALA A 542 -10.47 10.40 2.54
C ALA A 542 -9.19 10.52 1.70
N SER A 543 -9.17 10.01 0.47
CA SER A 543 -7.99 10.12 -0.39
C SER A 543 -7.79 11.52 -0.98
N TRP A 544 -8.83 12.33 -1.13
CA TRP A 544 -8.65 13.76 -1.44
C TRP A 544 -7.87 14.50 -0.35
N LEU A 545 -8.03 14.12 0.93
CA LEU A 545 -7.24 14.69 2.02
C LEU A 545 -5.77 14.29 1.94
N TRP A 546 -5.46 13.11 1.38
CA TRP A 546 -4.09 12.66 1.13
C TRP A 546 -3.41 13.54 0.07
N GLU A 547 -4.08 13.81 -1.06
CA GLU A 547 -3.55 14.72 -2.09
C GLU A 547 -3.28 16.11 -1.51
N LEU A 548 -4.21 16.66 -0.74
CA LEU A 548 -4.05 17.95 -0.06
C LEU A 548 -2.89 17.96 0.93
N ASN A 549 -2.63 16.86 1.66
CA ASN A 549 -1.48 16.77 2.56
C ASN A 549 -0.15 16.86 1.77
N ASN A 550 -0.07 16.15 0.64
CA ASN A 550 1.09 16.25 -0.25
C ASN A 550 1.27 17.70 -0.77
N MET A 551 0.19 18.38 -1.17
CA MET A 551 0.24 19.80 -1.57
C MET A 551 0.72 20.72 -0.45
N ALA A 552 0.22 20.53 0.77
CA ALA A 552 0.60 21.32 1.93
C ALA A 552 2.11 21.19 2.24
N LEU A 553 2.66 19.99 2.05
CA LEU A 553 4.08 19.69 2.22
C LEU A 553 4.94 20.03 1.00
N ASN A 554 4.33 20.40 -0.14
CA ASN A 554 4.99 20.50 -1.46
C ASN A 554 5.80 19.25 -1.81
N ARG A 555 5.24 18.07 -1.52
CA ARG A 555 5.92 16.79 -1.62
C ARG A 555 5.38 15.99 -2.79
N ILE A 556 6.21 15.79 -3.83
CA ILE A 556 5.94 14.79 -4.86
C ILE A 556 6.03 13.41 -4.17
N PRO A 557 4.94 12.61 -4.17
CA PRO A 557 5.00 11.25 -3.64
C PRO A 557 5.97 10.40 -4.45
N GLU A 558 6.59 9.41 -3.81
CA GLU A 558 7.39 8.41 -4.54
C GLU A 558 6.45 7.39 -5.24
N PRO A 559 6.95 6.61 -6.22
CA PRO A 559 6.10 5.77 -7.08
C PRO A 559 5.10 4.87 -6.36
N VAL A 560 5.45 4.27 -5.22
CA VAL A 560 4.55 3.35 -4.51
C VAL A 560 3.45 4.10 -3.77
N ASP A 561 3.79 5.11 -2.97
CA ASP A 561 2.85 6.01 -2.29
C ASP A 561 1.90 6.69 -3.29
N TYR A 562 2.42 7.04 -4.49
CA TYR A 562 1.61 7.59 -5.57
C TYR A 562 0.57 6.60 -6.10
N ILE A 563 0.96 5.38 -6.46
CA ILE A 563 0.03 4.39 -7.02
C ILE A 563 -1.04 4.01 -6.00
N GLU A 564 -0.68 3.84 -4.73
CA GLU A 564 -1.64 3.55 -3.66
C GLU A 564 -2.65 4.68 -3.47
N MET A 565 -2.18 5.93 -3.47
CA MET A 565 -3.03 7.10 -3.43
C MET A 565 -3.95 7.12 -4.65
N ARG A 566 -3.39 6.92 -5.86
CA ARG A 566 -4.12 7.07 -7.12
C ARG A 566 -5.23 6.04 -7.29
N ARG A 567 -5.04 4.80 -6.83
CA ARG A 567 -6.11 3.78 -6.78
C ARG A 567 -7.31 4.22 -5.94
N ALA A 568 -7.05 4.95 -4.85
CA ALA A 568 -8.10 5.48 -4.00
C ALA A 568 -8.75 6.75 -4.57
N THR A 569 -7.97 7.66 -5.20
CA THR A 569 -8.47 8.96 -5.66
C THR A 569 -9.19 8.91 -7.00
N PHE A 570 -8.86 7.94 -7.87
CA PHE A 570 -9.48 7.82 -9.20
C PHE A 570 -10.95 7.36 -9.18
N GLY A 571 -11.45 6.90 -8.03
CA GLY A 571 -12.83 6.41 -7.90
C GLY A 571 -13.06 5.00 -8.48
N SER A 572 -11.99 4.26 -8.78
CA SER A 572 -12.06 2.86 -9.22
C SER A 572 -12.85 2.00 -8.23
N ASP A 573 -12.51 2.09 -6.94
CA ASP A 573 -13.20 1.36 -5.86
C ASP A 573 -14.71 1.66 -5.84
N LEU A 574 -15.11 2.91 -6.08
CA LEU A 574 -16.51 3.32 -6.12
C LEU A 574 -17.23 2.64 -7.28
N THR A 575 -16.69 2.77 -8.50
CA THR A 575 -17.32 2.26 -9.72
C THR A 575 -17.34 0.73 -9.75
N MET A 576 -16.24 0.07 -9.40
CA MET A 576 -16.15 -1.39 -9.30
C MET A 576 -17.05 -1.95 -8.18
N SER A 577 -17.17 -1.24 -7.04
CA SER A 577 -18.09 -1.67 -5.97
C SER A 577 -19.54 -1.65 -6.42
N LEU A 578 -19.96 -0.69 -7.24
CA LEU A 578 -21.33 -0.66 -7.77
C LEU A 578 -21.65 -1.90 -8.62
N CYS A 579 -20.71 -2.32 -9.48
CA CYS A 579 -20.82 -3.56 -10.24
C CYS A 579 -20.94 -4.77 -9.31
N ARG A 580 -20.01 -4.93 -8.35
CA ARG A 580 -20.05 -6.06 -7.40
C ARG A 580 -21.34 -6.15 -6.59
N LEU A 581 -21.87 -5.00 -6.16
CA LEU A 581 -23.10 -4.96 -5.38
C LEU A 581 -24.32 -5.40 -6.21
N ALA A 582 -24.29 -5.25 -7.54
CA ALA A 582 -25.33 -5.75 -8.43
C ALA A 582 -25.37 -7.29 -8.50
N HIS A 583 -24.25 -7.98 -8.23
CA HIS A 583 -24.17 -9.45 -8.19
C HIS A 583 -24.84 -10.08 -6.97
N GLY A 584 -25.21 -9.29 -5.95
CA GLY A 584 -25.87 -9.78 -4.75
C GLY A 584 -25.00 -10.76 -3.94
N LYS A 585 -25.52 -11.97 -3.69
CA LYS A 585 -24.84 -13.02 -2.88
C LYS A 585 -24.37 -14.22 -3.70
N THR A 586 -24.35 -14.09 -5.03
CA THR A 586 -24.00 -15.19 -5.93
C THR A 586 -22.53 -15.59 -5.81
N VAL A 587 -21.64 -14.63 -5.51
CA VAL A 587 -20.21 -14.88 -5.30
C VAL A 587 -19.88 -14.67 -3.80
N PRO A 588 -19.25 -15.65 -3.12
CA PRO A 588 -18.80 -15.49 -1.74
C PRO A 588 -17.80 -14.34 -1.58
N GLN A 589 -17.82 -13.64 -0.44
CA GLN A 589 -16.94 -12.49 -0.21
C GLN A 589 -15.46 -12.90 -0.20
N GLU A 590 -15.17 -14.11 0.28
CA GLU A 590 -13.84 -14.70 0.35
C GLU A 590 -13.19 -14.83 -1.04
N VAL A 591 -14.00 -14.94 -2.11
CA VAL A 591 -13.51 -14.97 -3.49
C VAL A 591 -13.06 -13.57 -3.92
N TYR A 592 -13.83 -12.53 -3.63
CA TYR A 592 -13.41 -11.14 -3.89
C TYR A 592 -12.19 -10.73 -3.08
N ASP A 593 -12.05 -11.28 -1.87
CA ASP A 593 -10.90 -11.03 -0.99
C ASP A 593 -9.66 -11.85 -1.39
N SER A 594 -9.77 -12.74 -2.38
CA SER A 594 -8.66 -13.56 -2.87
C SER A 594 -7.54 -12.72 -3.52
N GLY A 595 -6.36 -13.31 -3.65
CA GLY A 595 -5.21 -12.71 -4.35
C GLY A 595 -5.54 -12.35 -5.81
N PRO A 596 -5.97 -13.33 -6.63
CA PRO A 596 -6.25 -13.11 -8.05
C PRO A 596 -7.31 -12.02 -8.29
N MET A 597 -8.43 -12.02 -7.55
CA MET A 597 -9.47 -11.00 -7.71
C MET A 597 -8.98 -9.59 -7.39
N ARG A 598 -8.22 -9.42 -6.28
CA ARG A 598 -7.65 -8.12 -5.93
C ARG A 598 -6.61 -7.66 -6.94
N SER A 599 -5.78 -8.56 -7.47
CA SER A 599 -4.80 -8.22 -8.51
C SER A 599 -5.46 -7.85 -9.83
N LEU A 600 -6.55 -8.53 -10.22
CA LEU A 600 -7.35 -8.17 -11.39
C LEU A 600 -7.88 -6.74 -11.30
N GLU A 601 -8.54 -6.40 -10.18
CA GLU A 601 -9.08 -5.06 -9.93
C GLU A 601 -7.98 -4.00 -9.88
N ASN A 602 -6.87 -4.28 -9.19
CA ASN A 602 -5.73 -3.36 -9.11
C ASN A 602 -5.08 -3.15 -10.48
N ALA A 603 -4.94 -4.19 -11.31
CA ALA A 603 -4.36 -4.08 -12.65
C ALA A 603 -5.24 -3.21 -13.57
N ALA A 604 -6.56 -3.39 -13.51
CA ALA A 604 -7.50 -2.54 -14.23
C ALA A 604 -7.43 -1.09 -13.73
N ALA A 605 -7.50 -0.87 -12.42
CA ALA A 605 -7.45 0.45 -11.81
C ALA A 605 -6.15 1.20 -12.20
N ASP A 606 -4.99 0.54 -12.10
CA ASP A 606 -3.70 1.16 -12.44
C ASP A 606 -3.63 1.58 -13.90
N TYR A 607 -4.11 0.74 -14.82
CA TYR A 607 -4.12 1.06 -16.24
C TYR A 607 -4.97 2.30 -16.51
N ALA A 608 -6.18 2.37 -15.92
CA ALA A 608 -7.08 3.49 -16.09
C ALA A 608 -6.53 4.79 -15.47
N CYS A 609 -5.96 4.71 -14.26
CA CYS A 609 -5.30 5.82 -13.59
C CYS A 609 -4.14 6.38 -14.44
N MET A 610 -3.25 5.51 -14.93
CA MET A 610 -2.12 5.95 -15.76
C MET A 610 -2.58 6.46 -17.12
N THR A 611 -3.67 5.93 -17.68
CA THR A 611 -4.29 6.49 -18.88
C THR A 611 -4.66 7.95 -18.63
N ASN A 612 -5.35 8.24 -17.53
CA ASN A 612 -5.67 9.62 -17.16
C ASN A 612 -4.42 10.48 -17.04
N ASP A 613 -3.42 10.04 -16.29
CA ASP A 613 -2.18 10.79 -16.06
C ASP A 613 -1.45 11.14 -17.37
N VAL A 614 -1.46 10.22 -18.36
CA VAL A 614 -0.86 10.47 -19.68
C VAL A 614 -1.60 11.56 -20.44
N PHE A 615 -2.94 11.56 -20.43
CA PHE A 615 -3.75 12.61 -21.06
C PHE A 615 -3.67 13.93 -20.28
N SER A 616 -3.72 13.88 -18.95
CA SER A 616 -3.81 15.02 -18.06
C SER A 616 -2.47 15.69 -17.74
N TYR A 617 -1.34 15.09 -18.10
CA TYR A 617 0.00 15.63 -17.79
C TYR A 617 0.17 17.13 -18.07
N GLN A 618 -0.22 17.60 -19.26
CA GLN A 618 -0.15 19.03 -19.55
C GLN A 618 -1.12 19.85 -18.67
N LYS A 619 -2.38 19.41 -18.56
CA LYS A 619 -3.43 20.06 -17.77
C LYS A 619 -2.95 20.27 -16.33
N GLU A 620 -2.53 19.20 -15.68
CA GLU A 620 -2.17 19.18 -14.26
C GLU A 620 -0.92 20.04 -13.99
N ILE A 621 0.18 19.82 -14.71
CA ILE A 621 1.46 20.48 -14.40
C ILE A 621 1.49 21.95 -14.87
N GLU A 622 1.00 22.23 -16.09
CA GLU A 622 1.13 23.57 -16.70
C GLU A 622 -0.01 24.51 -16.31
N PHE A 623 -1.25 24.01 -16.27
CA PHE A 623 -2.43 24.86 -16.11
C PHE A 623 -3.00 24.85 -14.68
N GLU A 624 -2.90 23.72 -13.98
CA GLU A 624 -3.43 23.56 -12.63
C GLU A 624 -2.35 23.75 -11.55
N GLY A 625 -1.10 23.48 -11.88
CA GLY A 625 0.01 23.53 -10.94
C GLY A 625 -0.01 22.37 -9.94
N GLU A 626 -0.68 21.29 -10.32
CA GLU A 626 -0.75 20.03 -9.59
C GLU A 626 0.43 19.14 -9.97
N PHE A 627 0.79 18.21 -9.08
CA PHE A 627 1.95 17.32 -9.26
C PHE A 627 1.65 15.84 -9.04
N HIS A 628 0.39 15.49 -8.79
CA HIS A 628 -0.07 14.11 -8.66
C HIS A 628 -0.27 13.49 -10.04
N ASN A 629 0.85 13.19 -10.70
CA ASN A 629 0.88 12.57 -12.03
C ASN A 629 2.03 11.56 -12.14
N ILE A 630 1.77 10.33 -12.58
CA ILE A 630 2.78 9.26 -12.61
C ILE A 630 4.01 9.63 -13.45
N ILE A 631 3.84 10.41 -14.52
CA ILE A 631 4.94 10.83 -15.38
C ILE A 631 5.87 11.73 -14.58
N LEU A 632 5.33 12.73 -13.87
CA LEU A 632 6.13 13.62 -13.04
C LEU A 632 6.79 12.87 -11.88
N VAL A 633 6.08 11.92 -11.27
CA VAL A 633 6.62 11.03 -10.21
C VAL A 633 7.79 10.22 -10.76
N THR A 634 7.66 9.66 -11.96
CA THR A 634 8.71 8.88 -12.64
C THR A 634 9.91 9.73 -13.02
N GLN A 635 9.69 10.95 -13.55
CA GLN A 635 10.75 11.93 -13.79
C GLN A 635 11.48 12.27 -12.50
N ASN A 636 10.72 12.54 -11.44
CA ASN A 636 11.28 12.90 -10.16
C ASN A 636 12.04 11.74 -9.54
N PHE A 637 11.57 10.49 -9.63
CA PHE A 637 12.22 9.34 -9.00
C PHE A 637 13.50 8.94 -9.74
N PHE A 638 13.41 8.67 -11.05
CA PHE A 638 14.54 8.24 -11.88
C PHE A 638 15.45 9.39 -12.34
N ASP A 639 15.12 10.64 -12.02
CA ASP A 639 15.85 11.84 -12.47
C ASP A 639 15.98 11.90 -13.99
N CYS A 640 14.87 11.64 -14.69
CA CYS A 640 14.83 11.48 -16.14
C CYS A 640 13.95 12.53 -16.83
N ASP A 641 14.10 12.63 -18.15
CA ASP A 641 13.30 13.54 -18.96
C ASP A 641 11.87 13.02 -19.21
N TYR A 642 10.99 13.92 -19.66
CA TYR A 642 9.58 13.59 -19.92
C TYR A 642 9.42 12.40 -20.90
N PRO A 643 10.11 12.35 -22.04
CA PRO A 643 9.99 11.21 -22.97
C PRO A 643 10.39 9.87 -22.34
N THR A 644 11.42 9.85 -21.50
CA THR A 644 11.85 8.64 -20.80
C THR A 644 10.83 8.22 -19.75
N ALA A 645 10.33 9.15 -18.94
CA ALA A 645 9.29 8.87 -17.96
C ALA A 645 7.99 8.36 -18.59
N LEU A 646 7.59 8.93 -19.72
CA LEU A 646 6.43 8.46 -20.49
C LEU A 646 6.64 7.03 -20.99
N ARG A 647 7.84 6.69 -21.50
CA ARG A 647 8.14 5.33 -21.95
C ARG A 647 8.03 4.33 -20.80
N ILE A 648 8.62 4.63 -19.64
CA ILE A 648 8.52 3.78 -18.44
C ILE A 648 7.06 3.62 -18.00
N THR A 649 6.28 4.70 -18.05
CA THR A 649 4.84 4.67 -17.73
C THR A 649 4.06 3.79 -18.72
N ASP A 650 4.32 3.93 -20.02
CA ASP A 650 3.69 3.14 -21.08
C ASP A 650 4.04 1.64 -20.96
N ASP A 651 5.30 1.31 -20.68
CA ASP A 651 5.74 -0.06 -20.43
C ASP A 651 5.04 -0.64 -19.18
N LEU A 652 4.83 0.18 -18.15
CA LEU A 652 4.08 -0.22 -16.96
C LEU A 652 2.61 -0.48 -17.30
N MET A 653 1.96 0.42 -18.03
CA MET A 653 0.58 0.25 -18.50
C MET A 653 0.41 -1.06 -19.29
N LYS A 654 1.31 -1.34 -20.25
CA LYS A 654 1.31 -2.60 -21.01
C LYS A 654 1.49 -3.82 -20.09
N SER A 655 2.33 -3.71 -19.07
CA SER A 655 2.51 -4.77 -18.09
C SER A 655 1.25 -5.04 -17.27
N ARG A 656 0.57 -4.00 -16.80
CA ARG A 656 -0.71 -4.13 -16.07
C ARG A 656 -1.82 -4.71 -16.95
N MET A 657 -1.89 -4.34 -18.22
CA MET A 657 -2.83 -4.95 -19.17
C MET A 657 -2.55 -6.45 -19.38
N ARG A 658 -1.28 -6.84 -19.55
CA ARG A 658 -0.90 -8.26 -19.67
C ARG A 658 -1.24 -9.06 -18.42
N GLU A 659 -1.04 -8.49 -17.24
CA GLU A 659 -1.42 -9.11 -15.97
C GLU A 659 -2.94 -9.28 -15.84
N PHE A 660 -3.72 -8.24 -16.16
CA PHE A 660 -5.18 -8.32 -16.17
C PHE A 660 -5.67 -9.49 -17.04
N ILE A 661 -5.13 -9.61 -18.26
CA ILE A 661 -5.45 -10.70 -19.19
C ILE A 661 -5.01 -12.05 -18.61
N HIS A 662 -3.77 -12.15 -18.11
CA HIS A 662 -3.24 -13.38 -17.54
C HIS A 662 -4.09 -13.91 -16.38
N ILE A 663 -4.47 -13.03 -15.45
CA ILE A 663 -5.31 -13.40 -14.31
C ILE A 663 -6.67 -13.89 -14.82
N SER A 664 -7.29 -13.15 -15.75
CA SER A 664 -8.60 -13.52 -16.28
C SER A 664 -8.61 -14.87 -17.02
N GLU A 665 -7.54 -15.19 -17.77
CA GLU A 665 -7.47 -16.38 -18.61
C GLU A 665 -6.91 -17.62 -17.89
N HIS A 666 -6.08 -17.43 -16.85
CA HIS A 666 -5.31 -18.52 -16.26
C HIS A 666 -5.48 -18.67 -14.75
N GLU A 667 -5.60 -17.58 -13.99
CA GLU A 667 -5.71 -17.65 -12.53
C GLU A 667 -7.16 -17.80 -12.06
N LEU A 668 -8.12 -17.12 -12.70
CA LEU A 668 -9.54 -17.24 -12.34
C LEU A 668 -10.07 -18.67 -12.47
N PRO A 669 -9.78 -19.46 -13.53
CA PRO A 669 -10.19 -20.86 -13.58
C PRO A 669 -9.69 -21.70 -12.41
N ILE A 670 -8.44 -21.47 -11.95
CA ILE A 670 -7.87 -22.15 -10.80
C ILE A 670 -8.57 -21.71 -9.51
N LEU A 671 -8.83 -20.41 -9.36
CA LEU A 671 -9.58 -19.86 -8.24
C LEU A 671 -10.97 -20.47 -8.15
N TYR A 672 -11.65 -20.65 -9.29
CA TYR A 672 -12.99 -21.26 -9.33
C TYR A 672 -12.98 -22.69 -8.79
N ASP A 673 -11.93 -23.45 -9.10
CA ASP A 673 -11.76 -24.82 -8.65
C ASP A 673 -11.31 -24.89 -7.18
N ASP A 674 -10.42 -23.99 -6.73
CA ASP A 674 -9.95 -23.90 -5.34
C ASP A 674 -11.10 -23.55 -4.37
N PHE A 675 -12.10 -22.80 -4.81
CA PHE A 675 -13.29 -22.42 -4.04
C PHE A 675 -14.54 -23.29 -4.32
N ASP A 676 -14.43 -24.31 -5.18
CA ASP A 676 -15.54 -25.17 -5.61
C ASP A 676 -16.78 -24.37 -6.08
N LEU A 677 -16.55 -23.33 -6.89
CA LEU A 677 -17.61 -22.44 -7.36
C LEU A 677 -18.54 -23.16 -8.34
N ASP A 678 -19.85 -22.96 -8.16
CA ASP A 678 -20.87 -23.47 -9.06
C ASP A 678 -20.94 -22.68 -10.39
N ALA A 679 -21.77 -23.15 -11.32
CA ALA A 679 -21.89 -22.54 -12.64
C ALA A 679 -22.45 -21.10 -12.61
N GLU A 680 -23.27 -20.75 -11.62
CA GLU A 680 -23.86 -19.42 -11.49
C GLU A 680 -22.83 -18.41 -10.98
N ALA A 681 -22.05 -18.80 -9.97
CA ALA A 681 -20.94 -18.03 -9.44
C ALA A 681 -19.85 -17.79 -10.49
N ARG A 682 -19.47 -18.83 -11.26
CA ARG A 682 -18.50 -18.70 -12.37
C ARG A 682 -19.00 -17.73 -13.44
N ALA A 683 -20.25 -17.87 -13.90
CA ALA A 683 -20.83 -16.98 -14.90
C ALA A 683 -20.91 -15.51 -14.42
N THR A 684 -21.16 -15.30 -13.13
CA THR A 684 -21.16 -13.96 -12.53
C THR A 684 -19.77 -13.33 -12.54
N LEU A 685 -18.73 -14.10 -12.23
CA LEU A 685 -17.34 -13.61 -12.29
C LEU A 685 -16.86 -13.37 -13.73
N ASP A 686 -17.22 -14.22 -14.68
CA ASP A 686 -16.91 -14.02 -16.10
C ASP A 686 -17.63 -12.75 -16.65
N GLY A 687 -18.88 -12.52 -16.20
CA GLY A 687 -19.60 -11.27 -16.46
C GLY A 687 -18.89 -10.05 -15.89
N TYR A 688 -18.42 -10.13 -14.65
CA TYR A 688 -17.66 -9.06 -14.00
C TYR A 688 -16.34 -8.74 -14.73
N VAL A 689 -15.62 -9.74 -15.23
CA VAL A 689 -14.43 -9.54 -16.08
C VAL A 689 -14.81 -8.75 -17.33
N THR A 690 -15.94 -9.08 -17.96
CA THR A 690 -16.44 -8.36 -19.14
C THR A 690 -16.80 -6.90 -18.81
N GLU A 691 -17.39 -6.65 -17.64
CA GLU A 691 -17.67 -5.29 -17.16
C GLU A 691 -16.38 -4.48 -16.96
N LEU A 692 -15.32 -5.10 -16.40
CA LEU A 692 -14.01 -4.45 -16.27
C LEU A 692 -13.35 -4.17 -17.63
N GLN A 693 -13.53 -5.04 -18.63
CA GLN A 693 -13.07 -4.81 -20.00
C GLN A 693 -13.77 -3.61 -20.65
N ASN A 694 -15.10 -3.52 -20.50
CA ASN A 694 -15.89 -2.36 -20.95
C ASN A 694 -15.44 -1.09 -20.21
N TRP A 695 -15.20 -1.19 -18.91
CA TRP A 695 -14.73 -0.08 -18.08
C TRP A 695 -13.39 0.48 -18.57
N LEU A 696 -12.40 -0.39 -18.83
CA LEU A 696 -11.10 -0.01 -19.39
C LEU A 696 -11.21 0.65 -20.76
N ALA A 697 -11.97 0.04 -21.68
CA ALA A 697 -12.14 0.54 -23.04
C ALA A 697 -12.91 1.87 -23.07
N GLY A 698 -13.97 1.98 -22.27
CA GLY A 698 -14.79 3.18 -22.13
C GLY A 698 -13.99 4.37 -21.60
N ILE A 699 -13.16 4.15 -20.58
CA ILE A 699 -12.28 5.19 -20.02
C ILE A 699 -11.28 5.68 -21.06
N LEU A 700 -10.62 4.80 -21.81
CA LEU A 700 -9.66 5.22 -22.85
C LEU A 700 -10.34 6.03 -23.96
N VAL A 701 -11.52 5.60 -24.42
CA VAL A 701 -12.27 6.32 -25.46
C VAL A 701 -12.72 7.69 -24.96
N TRP A 702 -13.22 7.77 -23.72
CA TRP A 702 -13.58 9.04 -23.12
C TRP A 702 -12.40 10.03 -23.05
N HIS A 703 -11.22 9.59 -22.58
CA HIS A 703 -10.04 10.45 -22.54
C HIS A 703 -9.59 10.94 -23.91
N ARG A 704 -9.76 10.10 -24.94
CA ARG A 704 -9.40 10.45 -26.33
C ARG A 704 -10.36 11.46 -26.95
N ASP A 705 -11.65 11.33 -26.66
CA ASP A 705 -12.71 12.00 -27.42
C ASP A 705 -13.31 13.21 -26.70
N CYS A 706 -13.11 13.35 -25.38
CA CYS A 706 -13.52 14.56 -24.65
C CYS A 706 -12.53 15.73 -24.86
N ASP A 707 -13.02 16.96 -24.68
CA ASP A 707 -12.21 18.16 -24.91
C ASP A 707 -11.37 18.56 -23.67
N ARG A 708 -11.63 17.97 -22.49
CA ARG A 708 -10.96 18.27 -21.20
C ARG A 708 -9.43 18.30 -21.24
N TYR A 709 -8.81 17.54 -22.13
CA TYR A 709 -7.34 17.39 -22.20
C TYR A 709 -6.70 18.12 -23.38
N ARG A 710 -7.49 18.74 -24.26
CA ARG A 710 -6.99 19.36 -25.48
C ARG A 710 -6.37 20.71 -25.18
N GLU A 711 -5.19 20.99 -25.76
CA GLU A 711 -4.45 22.20 -25.45
C GLU A 711 -5.22 23.50 -25.81
N ASP A 712 -6.00 23.49 -26.89
CA ASP A 712 -6.84 24.62 -27.27
C ASP A 712 -7.88 24.94 -26.19
N GLU A 713 -8.52 23.90 -25.63
CA GLU A 713 -9.47 24.03 -24.53
C GLU A 713 -8.79 24.52 -23.24
N LEU A 714 -7.64 23.93 -22.86
CA LEU A 714 -6.88 24.34 -21.67
C LEU A 714 -6.47 25.82 -21.72
N ARG A 715 -6.12 26.34 -22.90
CA ARG A 715 -5.78 27.76 -23.09
C ARG A 715 -6.99 28.67 -22.97
N VAL A 716 -8.16 28.24 -23.44
CA VAL A 716 -9.42 28.98 -23.28
C VAL A 716 -9.76 29.10 -21.80
N VAL A 717 -9.72 27.99 -21.07
CA VAL A 717 -10.02 27.93 -19.62
C VAL A 717 -9.02 28.77 -18.81
N ALA A 718 -7.72 28.68 -19.11
CA ALA A 718 -6.70 29.49 -18.43
C ALA A 718 -6.92 31.00 -18.65
N GLY A 719 -7.31 31.37 -19.87
CA GLY A 719 -7.65 32.75 -20.24
C GLY A 719 -8.89 33.28 -19.51
N SER A 720 -9.94 32.46 -19.35
CA SER A 720 -11.16 32.85 -18.62
C SER A 720 -10.95 32.94 -17.11
N ASP A 721 -10.08 32.09 -16.54
CA ASP A 721 -9.73 32.11 -15.10
C ASP A 721 -8.78 33.27 -14.72
N GLY A 722 -8.34 34.08 -15.69
CA GLY A 722 -7.39 35.18 -15.46
C GLY A 722 -5.97 34.72 -15.10
N ARG A 723 -5.63 33.45 -15.33
CA ARG A 723 -4.26 32.93 -15.13
C ARG A 723 -3.40 33.35 -16.32
N GLN A 724 -2.39 34.19 -16.08
CA GLN A 724 -1.43 34.54 -17.13
C GLN A 724 -0.52 33.34 -17.42
N VAL A 725 -0.73 32.71 -18.58
CA VAL A 725 0.29 31.83 -19.17
C VAL A 725 1.49 32.70 -19.50
N LEU A 726 2.57 32.57 -18.73
CA LEU A 726 3.80 33.33 -18.97
C LEU A 726 4.33 33.02 -20.38
N PRO A 727 4.69 34.04 -21.18
CA PRO A 727 5.20 33.81 -22.54
C PRO A 727 6.52 33.06 -22.52
N VAL A 728 6.75 32.22 -23.53
CA VAL A 728 7.99 31.47 -23.75
C VAL A 728 9.17 32.43 -23.76
N ARG A 729 10.05 32.38 -22.75
CA ARG A 729 11.43 32.78 -22.98
C ARG A 729 12.09 31.63 -23.73
N ALA A 730 12.25 31.81 -25.04
CA ALA A 730 13.19 31.02 -25.79
C ALA A 730 14.58 31.44 -25.30
N ASP A 731 15.21 30.60 -24.47
CA ASP A 731 16.63 30.72 -24.19
C ASP A 731 17.33 29.47 -24.74
N PRO A 732 18.18 29.59 -25.79
CA PRO A 732 18.95 28.46 -26.33
C PRO A 732 20.07 27.99 -25.40
N THR A 733 20.26 28.60 -24.25
CA THR A 733 21.34 28.27 -23.32
C THR A 733 20.79 28.13 -21.91
N GLY A 734 20.67 26.90 -21.43
CA GLY A 734 20.15 26.60 -20.10
C GLY A 734 21.00 27.22 -19.00
N GLU A 735 20.62 28.42 -18.55
CA GLU A 735 20.95 28.97 -17.24
C GLU A 735 19.69 29.59 -16.63
N ALA A 736 19.35 29.14 -15.42
CA ALA A 736 18.14 29.55 -14.72
C ALA A 736 18.25 31.00 -14.21
N VAL A 737 17.45 31.92 -14.73
CA VAL A 737 17.12 33.19 -14.05
C VAL A 737 15.70 33.66 -14.36
N GLY A 738 14.85 33.76 -13.33
CA GLY A 738 13.66 34.61 -13.35
C GLY A 738 12.55 34.18 -12.39
N THR A 739 12.55 34.75 -11.19
CA THR A 739 11.41 34.72 -10.25
C THR A 739 10.20 35.43 -10.88
N PRO A 740 9.00 34.83 -10.93
CA PRO A 740 7.80 35.61 -11.23
C PRO A 740 7.41 36.41 -9.97
N ALA A 741 7.34 37.73 -10.13
CA ALA A 741 6.86 38.63 -9.10
C ALA A 741 5.33 38.50 -8.98
N PHE A 742 4.84 37.94 -7.87
CA PHE A 742 3.48 38.18 -7.41
C PHE A 742 3.48 39.17 -6.25
N LEU A 743 2.70 40.24 -6.44
CA LEU A 743 2.41 41.27 -5.47
C LEU A 743 1.49 40.74 -4.37
N THR A 744 2.05 40.16 -3.31
CA THR A 744 1.47 40.20 -1.96
C THR A 744 2.64 40.17 -0.96
N GLY A 745 2.97 41.33 -0.41
CA GLY A 745 4.03 41.46 0.59
C GLY A 745 3.67 40.75 1.90
N PRO A 746 4.68 40.33 2.69
CA PRO A 746 4.47 39.71 3.99
C PRO A 746 3.96 40.76 4.98
N THR A 747 2.80 40.50 5.59
CA THR A 747 2.41 41.15 6.84
C THR A 747 2.17 40.07 7.89
N GLY A 748 3.05 40.01 8.89
CA GLY A 748 2.89 39.08 10.01
C GLY A 748 4.22 38.63 10.60
N LEU A 749 4.57 39.21 11.74
CA LEU A 749 5.80 39.02 12.54
C LEU A 749 5.89 37.63 13.18
N GLY A 750 7.10 37.05 13.19
CA GLY A 750 7.36 35.83 13.97
C GLY A 750 8.73 35.17 13.80
N THR A 751 9.83 35.90 13.65
CA THR A 751 11.19 35.33 13.73
C THR A 751 12.04 36.09 14.73
N ALA A 752 12.29 35.47 15.88
CA ALA A 752 13.46 35.75 16.68
C ALA A 752 13.98 34.43 17.23
N ASN A 753 15.08 33.91 16.67
CA ASN A 753 16.16 33.34 17.46
C ASN A 753 17.46 33.21 16.65
N LEU A 754 18.41 34.05 17.07
CA LEU A 754 19.86 33.86 17.22
C LEU A 754 20.57 32.83 16.31
N ARG A 755 21.39 33.35 15.39
CA ARG A 755 22.67 32.74 15.02
C ARG A 755 23.79 33.42 15.80
N LEU A 756 24.51 32.64 16.61
CA LEU A 756 25.82 32.97 17.15
C LEU A 756 26.87 32.70 16.04
N VAL A 757 27.69 33.70 15.73
CA VAL A 757 28.95 33.59 14.97
C VAL A 757 30.05 34.25 15.80
N PRO A 758 31.30 33.74 15.79
CA PRO A 758 32.29 34.01 16.82
C PRO A 758 32.87 35.43 16.77
N THR A 759 33.24 35.89 17.96
CA THR A 759 33.80 37.21 18.29
C THR A 759 35.18 37.48 17.68
N ALA A 760 35.35 38.72 17.19
CA ALA A 760 36.64 39.42 17.19
C ALA A 760 36.49 40.71 18.02
N GLU A 761 37.59 41.11 18.64
CA GLU A 761 37.73 41.91 19.86
C GLU A 761 37.20 43.35 19.82
N GLY A 762 36.69 43.81 20.97
CA GLY A 762 36.39 45.23 21.26
C GLY A 762 35.97 45.44 22.72
N PRO A 763 36.37 46.53 23.39
CA PRO A 763 36.58 46.56 24.84
C PRO A 763 35.33 46.89 25.68
N ARG A 764 35.29 46.30 26.89
CA ARG A 764 34.37 46.64 28.01
C ARG A 764 34.57 48.09 28.49
N PRO A 765 33.50 48.75 28.97
CA PRO A 765 33.25 48.91 30.42
C PRO A 765 31.72 48.88 30.72
N SER A 766 31.15 48.86 31.93
CA SER A 766 31.56 48.72 33.34
C SER A 766 30.29 48.47 34.17
N LEU A 767 30.49 47.83 35.32
CA LEU A 767 29.60 47.48 36.44
C LEU A 767 28.50 48.48 36.86
N GLY A 768 27.40 47.93 37.39
CA GLY A 768 26.45 48.64 38.26
C GLY A 768 25.29 47.75 38.76
N THR A 769 25.39 47.30 40.01
CA THR A 769 24.47 46.43 40.78
C THR A 769 23.18 47.15 41.28
N PRO A 770 22.19 46.44 41.86
CA PRO A 770 20.76 46.78 41.92
C PRO A 770 20.29 47.38 43.26
N PRO A 771 18.97 47.60 43.42
CA PRO A 771 18.23 47.14 44.61
C PRO A 771 16.84 46.59 44.22
N ALA A 772 15.97 46.04 45.06
CA ALA A 772 15.97 45.29 46.33
C ALA A 772 14.50 44.82 46.49
N SER A 773 14.26 43.58 46.93
CA SER A 773 12.93 43.04 47.34
C SER A 773 12.41 43.74 48.62
N PRO A 774 11.15 43.56 49.14
CA PRO A 774 10.59 42.25 49.56
C PRO A 774 9.03 42.06 49.62
N VAL A 775 8.55 40.80 49.37
CA VAL A 775 7.72 39.88 50.23
C VAL A 775 6.34 40.37 50.80
N PRO A 776 5.32 39.54 51.21
CA PRO A 776 5.08 38.07 51.18
C PRO A 776 3.68 37.59 50.64
N ALA A 777 3.56 36.26 50.62
CA ALA A 777 2.43 35.37 50.34
C ALA A 777 1.28 35.31 51.39
N ALA A 778 0.14 34.71 50.99
CA ALA A 778 -0.51 33.58 51.68
C ALA A 778 -1.72 33.00 50.87
N PRO A 779 -2.12 31.73 51.11
CA PRO A 779 -2.83 30.86 50.16
C PRO A 779 -4.30 30.54 50.53
N ALA A 780 -5.03 29.88 49.65
CA ALA A 780 -6.31 29.23 49.97
C ALA A 780 -6.38 27.78 49.42
N ALA A 781 -7.11 26.96 50.18
CA ALA A 781 -6.96 25.54 50.43
C ALA A 781 -7.71 24.60 49.43
N PRO A 782 -7.49 23.26 49.51
CA PRO A 782 -7.97 22.28 48.55
C PRO A 782 -9.37 21.72 48.90
N ALA A 783 -10.11 21.28 47.88
CA ALA A 783 -11.36 20.54 48.08
C ALA A 783 -11.08 19.02 48.17
N ALA A 784 -11.58 18.41 49.24
CA ALA A 784 -11.49 16.98 49.57
C ALA A 784 -12.83 16.27 49.23
N PRO A 785 -12.87 14.92 49.28
CA PRO A 785 -13.76 14.07 48.49
C PRO A 785 -15.11 13.77 49.16
N ALA A 786 -16.09 13.31 48.38
CA ALA A 786 -17.36 12.81 48.88
C ALA A 786 -17.43 11.27 48.78
N ALA A 787 -17.80 10.63 49.89
CA ALA A 787 -18.24 9.24 50.01
C ALA A 787 -19.30 9.17 51.15
N PRO A 788 -19.89 8.01 51.47
CA PRO A 788 -20.98 7.30 50.79
C PRO A 788 -22.28 7.30 51.63
N ALA A 789 -23.40 6.83 51.09
CA ALA A 789 -24.57 6.43 51.89
C ALA A 789 -25.27 5.21 51.28
N ALA A 790 -25.69 4.30 52.16
CA ALA A 790 -26.04 2.92 51.91
C ALA A 790 -27.55 2.61 52.01
N ALA A 791 -27.90 1.45 51.42
CA ALA A 791 -28.91 0.47 51.83
C ALA A 791 -30.42 0.79 51.74
N GLU A 792 -31.10 0.04 50.85
CA GLU A 792 -32.20 -0.86 51.23
C GLU A 792 -32.46 -1.90 50.11
N ALA A 793 -32.73 -3.14 50.51
CA ALA A 793 -33.02 -4.34 49.70
C ALA A 793 -34.49 -4.79 50.00
N PRO A 794 -34.98 -5.99 49.63
CA PRO A 794 -34.93 -6.76 48.37
C PRO A 794 -36.33 -7.28 47.90
N ARG A 795 -36.37 -7.89 46.69
CA ARG A 795 -37.24 -9.04 46.26
C ARG A 795 -38.74 -8.75 45.93
N PRO A 796 -39.42 -9.56 45.08
CA PRO A 796 -39.36 -11.04 45.10
C PRO A 796 -39.28 -11.79 43.76
N ALA A 797 -38.92 -13.07 43.95
CA ALA A 797 -39.03 -14.19 43.02
C ALA A 797 -40.35 -14.96 43.24
N ALA A 798 -40.89 -15.57 42.19
CA ALA A 798 -41.66 -16.83 42.17
C ALA A 798 -41.83 -17.21 40.67
N ALA A 799 -41.35 -18.34 40.14
CA ALA A 799 -41.60 -19.75 40.43
C ALA A 799 -42.95 -20.32 39.90
N ALA A 800 -42.81 -21.12 38.84
CA ALA A 800 -43.39 -22.45 38.62
C ALA A 800 -44.77 -22.65 37.94
N SER A 801 -44.78 -23.74 37.15
CA SER A 801 -45.92 -24.61 36.73
C SER A 801 -46.79 -24.12 35.58
N LEU A 802 -47.32 -24.93 34.65
CA LEU A 802 -47.35 -26.38 34.34
C LEU A 802 -48.04 -26.48 32.95
N GLY A 803 -47.79 -27.54 32.16
CA GLY A 803 -48.83 -28.01 31.21
C GLY A 803 -48.40 -28.46 29.81
N VAL A 804 -48.10 -29.75 29.70
CA VAL A 804 -48.15 -30.59 28.49
C VAL A 804 -49.61 -30.69 27.97
N PRO A 805 -49.87 -30.85 26.66
CA PRO A 805 -50.20 -32.18 26.13
C PRO A 805 -49.55 -32.50 24.77
N GLY A 806 -48.96 -33.69 24.63
CA GLY A 806 -48.86 -34.40 23.32
C GLY A 806 -50.09 -35.30 23.11
N PRO A 807 -50.02 -36.39 22.32
CA PRO A 807 -49.38 -36.59 21.02
C PRO A 807 -50.33 -37.30 20.00
N SER A 808 -50.01 -37.30 18.71
CA SER A 808 -50.50 -38.26 17.69
C SER A 808 -49.79 -37.99 16.36
N GLY A 809 -49.16 -38.91 15.64
CA GLY A 809 -48.92 -40.34 15.80
C GLY A 809 -47.93 -40.80 14.73
N LEU A 810 -47.13 -41.81 15.06
CA LEU A 810 -46.51 -42.76 14.12
C LEU A 810 -47.62 -43.56 13.41
N PRO A 811 -47.41 -44.22 12.24
CA PRO A 811 -46.30 -45.14 11.95
C PRO A 811 -45.73 -45.02 10.52
N GLY A 812 -44.61 -45.63 10.14
CA GLY A 812 -43.69 -46.55 10.78
C GLY A 812 -42.92 -47.31 9.70
N ALA A 813 -41.76 -47.85 10.09
CA ALA A 813 -41.10 -49.08 9.61
C ALA A 813 -40.76 -49.17 8.10
N ALA A 814 -39.69 -49.81 7.64
CA ALA A 814 -38.51 -50.46 8.20
C ALA A 814 -37.65 -50.80 6.96
N GLY A 815 -36.32 -50.80 7.08
CA GLY A 815 -35.58 -52.05 6.94
C GLY A 815 -34.38 -51.84 6.02
N THR A 816 -33.15 -51.89 6.56
CA THR A 816 -32.25 -53.05 6.56
C THR A 816 -31.45 -53.24 5.26
N ALA A 817 -30.14 -53.06 5.41
CA ALA A 817 -29.05 -53.94 5.02
C ALA A 817 -29.01 -54.54 3.59
N GLY A 818 -27.85 -54.42 2.94
CA GLY A 818 -27.49 -55.34 1.86
C GLY A 818 -26.36 -54.84 0.98
N ALA A 819 -25.24 -55.54 1.06
CA ALA A 819 -24.00 -55.27 0.35
C ALA A 819 -23.96 -55.90 -1.07
N LEU A 820 -22.86 -55.58 -1.77
CA LEU A 820 -22.15 -56.35 -2.80
C LEU A 820 -22.42 -56.08 -4.30
N THR A 821 -21.30 -55.74 -4.95
CA THR A 821 -20.77 -56.27 -6.23
C THR A 821 -21.33 -55.80 -7.59
N ALA A 822 -20.47 -55.01 -8.25
CA ALA A 822 -19.71 -55.37 -9.45
C ALA A 822 -20.25 -55.06 -10.88
N GLU A 823 -19.25 -54.70 -11.69
CA GLU A 823 -19.08 -54.86 -13.15
C GLU A 823 -19.30 -53.66 -14.10
N ARG A 824 -18.21 -53.41 -14.85
CA ARG A 824 -18.08 -52.62 -16.10
C ARG A 824 -18.91 -53.22 -17.24
N PRO A 825 -19.12 -52.49 -18.35
CA PRO A 825 -18.25 -52.63 -19.55
C PRO A 825 -17.92 -51.25 -20.19
N ALA A 826 -16.68 -50.97 -20.62
CA ALA A 826 -15.99 -51.34 -21.87
C ALA A 826 -16.29 -50.44 -23.10
N VAL A 827 -15.18 -50.00 -23.70
CA VAL A 827 -14.88 -49.05 -24.79
C VAL A 827 -15.51 -49.43 -26.17
N PRO A 828 -15.45 -48.56 -27.20
CA PRO A 828 -14.33 -48.71 -28.16
C PRO A 828 -13.69 -47.41 -28.71
N THR A 829 -12.42 -47.58 -29.03
CA THR A 829 -11.38 -46.74 -29.64
C THR A 829 -11.46 -46.56 -31.16
N ALA A 830 -10.92 -45.45 -31.68
CA ALA A 830 -10.12 -45.34 -32.93
C ALA A 830 -9.39 -43.97 -32.91
N ALA A 831 -8.06 -43.81 -32.84
CA ALA A 831 -6.90 -44.26 -33.63
C ALA A 831 -6.68 -43.52 -34.97
N ARG A 832 -5.62 -42.68 -35.03
CA ARG A 832 -4.69 -42.36 -36.15
C ARG A 832 -3.72 -41.25 -35.68
N SER A 833 -2.46 -41.49 -35.28
CA SER A 833 -1.22 -41.84 -36.02
C SER A 833 -0.60 -40.72 -36.92
N GLY A 834 0.28 -39.90 -36.31
CA GLY A 834 1.55 -39.24 -36.75
C GLY A 834 1.75 -38.63 -38.16
N PRO A 835 2.93 -38.00 -38.46
CA PRO A 835 4.15 -37.87 -37.65
C PRO A 835 4.79 -36.45 -37.59
N ALA A 836 5.93 -36.38 -36.88
CA ALA A 836 6.82 -35.26 -36.64
C ALA A 836 7.46 -34.62 -37.89
N ALA A 837 7.88 -33.35 -37.76
CA ALA A 837 8.89 -32.72 -38.61
C ALA A 837 9.80 -31.76 -37.81
N VAL A 838 11.09 -32.08 -37.84
CA VAL A 838 12.25 -31.25 -37.48
C VAL A 838 12.63 -30.41 -38.70
N LEU A 839 12.84 -29.10 -38.55
CA LEU A 839 13.53 -28.21 -39.50
C LEU A 839 14.24 -27.11 -38.68
N THR A 840 15.54 -27.19 -38.39
CA THR A 840 16.68 -26.61 -39.15
C THR A 840 16.42 -25.23 -39.77
N GLY A 841 17.16 -24.19 -39.32
CA GLY A 841 17.37 -22.92 -40.06
C GLY A 841 18.17 -23.12 -41.37
N PRO A 842 18.75 -22.09 -42.05
CA PRO A 842 19.14 -20.75 -41.56
C PRO A 842 19.01 -19.55 -42.57
N THR A 843 19.57 -18.39 -42.16
CA THR A 843 20.12 -17.23 -42.94
C THR A 843 19.22 -16.14 -43.55
N GLY A 844 19.53 -14.87 -43.19
CA GLY A 844 19.12 -13.66 -43.91
C GLY A 844 19.50 -12.35 -43.20
N LEU A 845 20.67 -11.80 -43.55
CA LEU A 845 21.31 -10.58 -43.04
C LEU A 845 20.55 -9.27 -43.34
N GLY A 846 20.69 -8.28 -42.45
CA GLY A 846 20.26 -6.88 -42.68
C GLY A 846 20.80 -5.91 -41.62
N THR A 847 22.11 -5.66 -41.65
CA THR A 847 22.84 -4.63 -40.90
C THR A 847 22.33 -3.21 -41.17
N ALA A 848 22.10 -2.42 -40.11
CA ALA A 848 22.52 -1.01 -40.05
C ALA A 848 22.69 -0.59 -38.57
N ALA A 849 23.87 -0.05 -38.29
CA ALA A 849 24.37 0.27 -36.96
C ALA A 849 24.16 1.74 -36.62
N ALA A 850 23.96 2.06 -35.34
CA ALA A 850 24.46 3.29 -34.73
C ALA A 850 24.65 3.07 -33.23
N ARG A 851 25.89 2.74 -32.84
CA ARG A 851 26.38 2.83 -31.46
C ARG A 851 26.65 4.31 -31.15
N LEU A 852 26.22 4.78 -29.98
CA LEU A 852 26.74 6.01 -29.39
C LEU A 852 27.33 5.69 -28.00
N HIS A 853 28.67 5.70 -27.96
CA HIS A 853 29.46 5.80 -26.73
C HIS A 853 29.36 7.22 -26.18
N LEU A 854 29.11 7.35 -24.87
CA LEU A 854 29.41 8.56 -24.11
C LEU A 854 30.59 8.27 -23.18
N ALA A 855 31.75 8.82 -23.52
CA ALA A 855 32.90 8.92 -22.64
C ALA A 855 33.60 10.28 -22.85
N GLY A 856 33.97 10.92 -21.73
CA GLY A 856 34.93 12.03 -21.67
C GLY A 856 34.33 13.31 -21.06
N ARG A 857 34.40 13.53 -19.74
CA ARG A 857 35.51 14.14 -18.95
C ARG A 857 36.02 15.51 -19.46
N ARG A 858 35.83 16.48 -18.56
CA ARG A 858 36.68 17.64 -18.17
C ARG A 858 37.09 18.66 -19.25
N GLY A 859 36.55 19.86 -19.07
CA GLY A 859 37.14 21.17 -19.33
C GLY A 859 36.54 22.14 -18.33
#